data_AF-A0A2N7VU09-F1
#
_entry.id   AF-A0A2N7VU09-F1
#
_cell.length_a   1.000
_cell.length_b   1.000
_cell.length_c   1.000
_cell.angle_alpha   90.00
_cell.angle_beta   90.00
_cell.angle_gamma   90.00
#
_symmetry.space_group_name_H-M   'P 1'
#
loop_
_entity.id
_entity.type
_entity.pdbx_description
1 polymer ?
#
loop_
_entity_poly.entity_id
_entity_poly.type
_entity_poly.pdbx_seq_one_letter_code
_entity_poly.pdbx_strand_id
1 'polypeptide(L)'
;MSGRLFTNPIEQLQQSEDVPPPAKLARPALSAAGSAQGGVRFVTPPIVAARRIEGVSPTRVAEGREPAFTLGQGFALVSPVVRNSSAATTIPGGDRLRHGPKGLAPALAPASVLPIESGLALQHAGRYAEAAAVYRQILSAVPEHPDALHLMGLVSYHEGDYASAVDWIMRALGRHESEIFYGNLGNAFAAQGKRAAAVECFRQAIALKPDYIQAHNNLGNMLREQGSYADAVQCFRVVISLKPDYAEAHNNLANALVDLGDLDAAIEAYRRAIALKPDLVEARSNLLFILSYRDDLNQADYLNEAVGFGRVATAKARAWRDWHVVLSADQRTRPLRVGLVSGDLKIHPTGHFLESILAHIDRSRIELVAYPTRRLEDALTARIKPYFAAWTQLASLNDEQAAARIRDDRIDLLLDLSGHMNFNRLPMFAWRPAPVQASWLGYFASTGLPAMDYLLGDAHVLPPDAQAWYTERLWRLPDSYLCFTPPLEQIEVGPLPLSSQGHVTFGCFNHLMKMNDGVVDVWARILQAVPHSRLFLKAKQLDDAATRATTLARFAARGIDSSRLTLEGRSPRTEYFAAYNRVDIALSPFPYPGGTTSVEGLWMGVPVLCRRGDRFLSNICASMLHSAGLADWIAQDNDDYVAKAIAFAGDVSHLAALRARLRATMLASPLCDAKRYARNLEDAFEAMWRDGLARLSAAESASTA
;
A
#
# COMPACT_ATOMS: atom_id res chain seq x y z
N MET A 1 51.50 15.49 -27.79
CA MET A 1 50.92 14.13 -27.74
C MET A 1 49.86 14.11 -26.67
N SER A 2 48.67 13.58 -26.99
CA SER A 2 47.45 13.85 -26.21
C SER A 2 47.09 12.70 -25.28
N GLY A 3 46.62 13.04 -24.07
CA GLY A 3 46.03 12.10 -23.12
C GLY A 3 45.10 12.85 -22.16
N ARG A 4 43.85 13.11 -22.58
CA ARG A 4 42.80 13.59 -21.68
C ARG A 4 42.11 12.38 -21.05
N LEU A 5 42.27 12.21 -19.74
CA LEU A 5 41.47 11.28 -18.95
C LEU A 5 40.07 11.86 -18.78
N PHE A 6 39.04 11.07 -19.06
CA PHE A 6 37.66 11.36 -18.66
C PHE A 6 37.50 11.02 -17.19
N THR A 7 37.17 12.00 -16.34
CA THR A 7 36.79 11.78 -14.95
C THR A 7 35.30 11.52 -14.81
N ASN A 8 34.94 10.72 -13.80
CA ASN A 8 33.58 10.21 -13.58
C ASN A 8 32.69 11.28 -12.89
N PRO A 9 31.49 11.63 -13.41
CA PRO A 9 30.62 12.64 -12.80
C PRO A 9 30.08 12.30 -11.39
N ILE A 10 30.16 11.04 -10.95
CA ILE A 10 29.54 10.59 -9.69
C ILE A 10 30.31 11.05 -8.44
N GLU A 11 31.63 11.25 -8.51
CA GLU A 11 32.45 11.59 -7.33
C GLU A 11 32.23 13.03 -6.82
N GLN A 12 31.65 13.94 -7.62
CA GLN A 12 31.34 15.31 -7.19
C GLN A 12 30.03 15.44 -6.40
N LEU A 13 29.20 14.39 -6.31
CA LEU A 13 27.90 14.42 -5.64
C LEU A 13 27.92 13.90 -4.18
N GLN A 14 29.11 13.68 -3.60
CA GLN A 14 29.27 13.14 -2.23
C GLN A 14 29.92 14.09 -1.22
N GLN A 15 30.25 15.33 -1.58
CA GLN A 15 30.86 16.30 -0.65
C GLN A 15 30.33 17.73 -0.85
N SER A 16 29.30 18.11 -0.08
CA SER A 16 29.07 19.48 0.42
C SER A 16 27.82 19.55 1.32
N GLU A 17 28.03 19.41 2.62
CA GLU A 17 27.15 20.06 3.60
C GLU A 17 27.67 21.51 3.77
N ASP A 18 26.92 22.48 3.23
CA ASP A 18 26.77 23.88 3.69
C ASP A 18 26.30 24.76 2.52
N VAL A 19 25.07 25.28 2.59
CA VAL A 19 24.54 26.26 1.64
C VAL A 19 23.78 27.37 2.38
N PRO A 20 24.15 28.66 2.22
CA PRO A 20 23.46 29.79 2.84
C PRO A 20 22.13 30.14 2.12
N PRO A 21 21.23 30.93 2.73
CA PRO A 21 19.89 31.16 2.20
C PRO A 21 19.87 31.94 0.87
N PRO A 22 18.87 31.70 -0.01
CA PRO A 22 18.87 32.20 -1.38
C PRO A 22 18.57 33.70 -1.48
N ALA A 23 19.33 34.39 -2.33
CA ALA A 23 19.08 35.78 -2.70
C ALA A 23 17.85 35.90 -3.62
N LYS A 24 17.04 36.94 -3.41
CA LYS A 24 15.90 37.29 -4.29
C LYS A 24 16.42 37.77 -5.65
N LEU A 25 15.97 37.15 -6.74
CA LEU A 25 16.09 37.71 -8.10
C LEU A 25 14.75 37.71 -8.85
N ALA A 26 14.65 38.63 -9.81
CA ALA A 26 13.38 39.18 -10.27
C ALA A 26 12.70 38.39 -11.40
N ARG A 27 11.38 38.58 -11.53
CA ARG A 27 10.56 38.07 -12.65
C ARG A 27 10.93 38.80 -13.96
N PRO A 28 11.20 38.08 -15.08
CA PRO A 28 11.08 38.64 -16.42
C PRO A 28 9.63 38.57 -16.93
N ALA A 29 9.30 39.42 -17.91
CA ALA A 29 7.94 39.64 -18.40
C ALA A 29 7.50 38.61 -19.46
N LEU A 30 6.18 38.44 -19.59
CA LEU A 30 5.52 37.65 -20.63
C LEU A 30 5.64 38.31 -22.01
N SER A 31 5.90 37.50 -23.04
CA SER A 31 5.46 37.77 -24.41
C SER A 31 4.81 36.51 -24.99
N ALA A 32 3.84 36.68 -25.87
CA ALA A 32 2.97 35.61 -26.36
C ALA A 32 3.11 35.43 -27.88
N ALA A 33 3.15 34.18 -28.35
CA ALA A 33 2.70 33.75 -29.68
C ALA A 33 2.77 32.22 -29.83
N GLY A 34 1.93 31.65 -30.71
CA GLY A 34 2.26 30.40 -31.42
C GLY A 34 1.54 29.12 -30.97
N SER A 35 0.28 28.96 -31.39
CA SER A 35 -0.44 27.68 -31.30
C SER A 35 0.00 26.68 -32.38
N ALA A 36 0.24 25.42 -32.01
CA ALA A 36 0.20 24.29 -32.94
C ALA A 36 -0.33 23.03 -32.22
N GLN A 37 -1.43 22.45 -32.72
CA GLN A 37 -2.02 21.23 -32.17
C GLN A 37 -1.28 19.98 -32.68
N GLY A 38 -1.02 19.02 -31.80
CA GLY A 38 -0.44 17.72 -32.14
C GLY A 38 -0.73 16.69 -31.05
N GLY A 39 -1.91 16.06 -31.09
CA GLY A 39 -2.33 15.11 -30.07
C GLY A 39 -1.58 13.78 -30.16
N VAL A 40 -0.85 13.41 -29.10
CA VAL A 40 -0.14 12.11 -28.99
C VAL A 40 -0.93 11.17 -28.07
N ARG A 41 -1.36 10.02 -28.61
CA ARG A 41 -1.92 8.92 -27.81
C ARG A 41 -0.78 8.10 -27.20
N PHE A 42 -0.80 7.94 -25.88
CA PHE A 42 0.11 7.04 -25.17
C PHE A 42 -0.47 5.63 -25.09
N VAL A 43 0.37 4.61 -25.35
CA VAL A 43 0.02 3.19 -25.20
C VAL A 43 0.90 2.60 -24.10
N THR A 44 0.28 2.00 -23.09
CA THR A 44 0.93 1.28 -21.99
C THR A 44 1.16 -0.20 -22.37
N PRO A 45 2.41 -0.72 -22.35
CA PRO A 45 2.68 -2.14 -22.61
C PRO A 45 2.48 -3.01 -21.34
N PRO A 46 2.18 -4.31 -21.48
CA PRO A 46 1.95 -5.22 -20.36
C PRO A 46 3.24 -5.74 -19.71
N ILE A 47 3.14 -6.14 -18.44
CA ILE A 47 4.23 -6.73 -17.65
C ILE A 47 4.25 -8.25 -17.85
N VAL A 48 5.43 -8.84 -18.13
CA VAL A 48 5.63 -10.30 -18.30
C VAL A 48 6.76 -10.79 -17.38
N ALA A 49 6.64 -12.02 -16.87
CA ALA A 49 7.45 -12.54 -15.77
C ALA A 49 8.73 -13.31 -16.20
N ALA A 50 9.80 -13.17 -15.41
CA ALA A 50 11.05 -13.93 -15.54
C ALA A 50 11.03 -15.27 -14.75
N ARG A 51 11.78 -16.27 -15.23
CA ARG A 51 11.94 -17.60 -14.60
C ARG A 51 13.13 -17.67 -13.63
N ARG A 52 13.07 -18.66 -12.73
CA ARG A 52 13.96 -18.90 -11.59
C ARG A 52 15.25 -19.63 -11.98
N ILE A 53 16.36 -19.31 -11.31
CA ILE A 53 17.55 -20.17 -11.14
C ILE A 53 17.87 -20.21 -9.64
N GLU A 54 18.37 -21.34 -9.13
CA GLU A 54 18.59 -21.59 -7.71
C GLU A 54 20.07 -21.50 -7.31
N GLY A 55 20.34 -21.10 -6.06
CA GLY A 55 21.63 -21.34 -5.40
C GLY A 55 22.22 -20.15 -4.63
N VAL A 56 22.49 -20.39 -3.34
CA VAL A 56 23.42 -19.73 -2.39
C VAL A 56 22.74 -19.20 -1.11
N SER A 57 23.30 -19.64 0.03
CA SER A 57 22.84 -19.36 1.40
C SER A 57 23.55 -18.13 2.02
N PRO A 58 23.02 -17.55 3.12
CA PRO A 58 23.18 -16.13 3.41
C PRO A 58 24.23 -15.80 4.49
N THR A 59 24.68 -14.54 4.55
CA THR A 59 25.20 -13.94 5.79
C THR A 59 24.87 -12.45 5.95
N ARG A 60 24.64 -12.09 7.22
CA ARG A 60 24.51 -10.75 7.83
C ARG A 60 23.20 -9.97 7.64
N VAL A 61 22.69 -9.56 8.80
CA VAL A 61 21.42 -8.89 9.05
C VAL A 61 21.64 -7.38 8.99
N ALA A 62 20.71 -6.65 8.37
CA ALA A 62 20.55 -5.21 8.50
C ALA A 62 19.12 -4.92 8.97
N GLU A 63 18.99 -3.95 9.88
CA GLU A 63 17.80 -3.79 10.72
C GLU A 63 16.60 -3.16 9.99
N GLY A 64 15.41 -3.36 10.58
CA GLY A 64 14.13 -3.20 9.89
C GLY A 64 13.79 -1.77 9.47
N ARG A 65 13.39 -1.62 8.20
CA ARG A 65 12.66 -0.46 7.69
C ARG A 65 11.20 -0.83 7.47
N GLU A 66 10.30 -0.35 8.32
CA GLU A 66 8.86 -0.35 7.99
C GLU A 66 8.57 0.68 6.88
N PRO A 67 7.79 0.32 5.83
CA PRO A 67 7.40 1.27 4.80
C PRO A 67 6.29 2.22 5.27
N ALA A 68 6.28 3.43 4.72
CA ALA A 68 5.17 4.37 4.83
C ALA A 68 3.90 3.84 4.12
N PHE A 69 2.82 4.64 4.12
CA PHE A 69 1.64 4.42 3.26
C PHE A 69 1.97 4.69 1.78
N THR A 70 2.92 3.91 1.24
CA THR A 70 3.28 3.92 -0.17
C THR A 70 2.21 3.15 -0.93
N LEU A 71 1.32 3.87 -1.61
CA LEU A 71 0.47 3.23 -2.63
C LEU A 71 1.34 2.66 -3.74
N GLY A 72 1.07 1.41 -4.12
CA GLY A 72 1.74 0.77 -5.24
C GLY A 72 1.38 1.46 -6.55
N GLN A 73 2.26 2.33 -7.03
CA GLN A 73 2.16 2.93 -8.35
C GLN A 73 3.32 2.47 -9.21
N GLY A 74 3.01 1.87 -10.35
CA GLY A 74 4.02 1.56 -11.35
C GLY A 74 4.59 2.84 -11.94
N PHE A 75 5.92 2.97 -11.96
CA PHE A 75 6.57 4.05 -12.69
C PHE A 75 6.28 3.93 -14.19
N ALA A 76 5.86 5.03 -14.81
CA ALA A 76 5.70 5.07 -16.25
C ALA A 76 7.09 5.04 -16.93
N LEU A 77 7.34 3.99 -17.71
CA LEU A 77 8.45 3.92 -18.67
C LEU A 77 8.02 4.57 -19.99
N VAL A 78 8.98 5.18 -20.70
CA VAL A 78 8.73 5.81 -22.01
C VAL A 78 9.52 5.09 -23.10
N SER A 79 8.82 4.64 -24.14
CA SER A 79 9.42 4.13 -25.39
C SER A 79 9.95 5.31 -26.24
N PRO A 80 11.09 5.14 -26.95
CA PRO A 80 11.65 6.20 -27.77
C PRO A 80 10.78 6.55 -28.98
N VAL A 81 10.90 7.79 -29.46
CA VAL A 81 10.31 8.28 -30.72
C VAL A 81 11.45 8.56 -31.70
N VAL A 82 11.54 7.77 -32.77
CA VAL A 82 12.58 7.91 -33.80
C VAL A 82 12.31 9.14 -34.66
N ARG A 83 13.31 10.02 -34.81
CA ARG A 83 13.29 11.12 -35.80
C ARG A 83 13.99 10.67 -37.08
N ASN A 84 13.23 10.53 -38.18
CA ASN A 84 13.82 10.25 -39.48
C ASN A 84 14.55 11.47 -40.07
N SER A 85 15.80 11.29 -40.48
CA SER A 85 16.55 12.22 -41.32
C SER A 85 17.08 11.49 -42.57
N SER A 86 16.39 11.67 -43.69
CA SER A 86 16.78 11.09 -44.98
C SER A 86 17.21 12.18 -45.97
N ALA A 87 18.45 12.09 -46.44
CA ALA A 87 18.94 12.80 -47.62
C ALA A 87 19.82 11.84 -48.42
N ALA A 88 19.35 11.42 -49.59
CA ALA A 88 20.07 10.53 -50.50
C ALA A 88 20.31 11.25 -51.83
N THR A 89 21.58 11.36 -52.23
CA THR A 89 22.00 12.05 -53.46
C THR A 89 22.21 11.04 -54.59
N THR A 90 21.64 11.32 -55.76
CA THR A 90 21.65 10.47 -56.96
C THR A 90 22.73 10.91 -57.97
N ILE A 91 23.54 9.99 -58.52
CA ILE A 91 24.24 10.12 -59.82
C ILE A 91 24.35 8.73 -60.52
N PRO A 92 24.30 8.59 -61.87
CA PRO A 92 24.06 7.29 -62.56
C PRO A 92 25.12 6.83 -63.60
N GLY A 93 25.00 5.56 -64.06
CA GLY A 93 25.27 5.12 -65.45
C GLY A 93 26.55 4.31 -65.76
N GLY A 94 26.42 3.23 -66.57
CA GLY A 94 27.57 2.56 -67.22
C GLY A 94 27.38 1.09 -67.69
N ASP A 95 27.80 0.79 -68.92
CA ASP A 95 27.72 -0.51 -69.64
C ASP A 95 29.16 -1.10 -69.87
N ARG A 96 29.48 -2.36 -70.25
CA ARG A 96 28.72 -3.54 -70.74
C ARG A 96 29.56 -4.86 -70.65
N LEU A 97 28.90 -6.01 -70.88
CA LEU A 97 29.39 -7.30 -71.48
C LEU A 97 30.42 -8.26 -70.79
N ARG A 98 29.92 -9.47 -70.48
CA ARG A 98 30.43 -10.85 -70.76
C ARG A 98 31.90 -11.28 -70.46
N HIS A 99 32.08 -12.21 -69.51
CA HIS A 99 32.32 -13.67 -69.73
C HIS A 99 32.56 -14.41 -68.38
N GLY A 100 32.17 -15.68 -68.27
CA GLY A 100 32.53 -16.57 -67.13
C GLY A 100 33.81 -17.38 -67.40
N PRO A 101 34.29 -18.28 -66.50
CA PRO A 101 33.44 -19.14 -65.64
C PRO A 101 33.94 -19.49 -64.20
N LYS A 102 33.05 -20.13 -63.44
CA LYS A 102 33.28 -21.07 -62.30
C LYS A 102 34.12 -20.64 -61.07
N GLY A 103 33.46 -20.66 -59.91
CA GLY A 103 34.00 -21.38 -58.75
C GLY A 103 34.54 -20.59 -57.56
N LEU A 104 33.69 -19.82 -56.87
CA LEU A 104 33.84 -19.60 -55.42
C LEU A 104 32.47 -19.75 -54.74
N ALA A 105 32.48 -20.24 -53.50
CA ALA A 105 31.30 -20.33 -52.65
C ALA A 105 30.68 -18.93 -52.44
N PRO A 106 29.35 -18.80 -52.22
CA PRO A 106 28.76 -17.51 -51.93
C PRO A 106 29.40 -16.96 -50.64
N ALA A 107 30.09 -15.83 -50.77
CA ALA A 107 30.45 -15.04 -49.61
C ALA A 107 29.14 -14.70 -48.88
N LEU A 108 29.01 -15.15 -47.64
CA LEU A 108 27.91 -14.76 -46.77
C LEU A 108 27.85 -13.23 -46.79
N ALA A 109 26.77 -12.68 -47.34
CA ALA A 109 26.49 -11.26 -47.19
C ALA A 109 26.54 -10.94 -45.70
N PRO A 110 27.17 -9.83 -45.28
CA PRO A 110 27.20 -9.47 -43.86
C PRO A 110 25.75 -9.43 -43.37
N ALA A 111 25.45 -10.24 -42.35
CA ALA A 111 24.09 -10.42 -41.87
C ALA A 111 23.51 -9.04 -41.58
N SER A 112 22.48 -8.64 -42.34
CA SER A 112 21.95 -7.29 -42.29
C SER A 112 21.45 -7.01 -40.88
N VAL A 113 22.12 -6.08 -40.19
CA VAL A 113 21.75 -5.67 -38.83
C VAL A 113 20.28 -5.29 -38.84
N LEU A 114 19.48 -5.98 -38.03
CA LEU A 114 18.05 -5.74 -37.98
C LEU A 114 17.78 -4.29 -37.49
N PRO A 115 16.82 -3.57 -38.10
CA PRO A 115 16.53 -2.20 -37.73
C PRO A 115 15.94 -2.15 -36.31
N ILE A 116 16.19 -1.04 -35.59
CA ILE A 116 15.88 -0.90 -34.16
C ILE A 116 14.38 -1.07 -33.85
N GLU A 117 13.53 -0.72 -34.81
CA GLU A 117 12.08 -0.94 -34.83
C GLU A 117 11.70 -2.42 -34.68
N SER A 118 12.53 -3.35 -35.16
CA SER A 118 12.31 -4.79 -34.99
C SER A 118 12.45 -5.21 -33.53
N GLY A 119 13.44 -4.64 -32.82
CA GLY A 119 13.61 -4.85 -31.39
C GLY A 119 12.47 -4.23 -30.59
N LEU A 120 12.06 -3.01 -30.95
CA LEU A 120 10.93 -2.31 -30.32
C LEU A 120 9.62 -3.09 -30.45
N ALA A 121 9.32 -3.63 -31.64
CA ALA A 121 8.13 -4.45 -31.85
C ALA A 121 8.14 -5.74 -31.01
N LEU A 122 9.29 -6.41 -30.89
CA LEU A 122 9.46 -7.56 -30.00
C LEU A 122 9.28 -7.17 -28.53
N GLN A 123 9.81 -6.03 -28.10
CA GLN A 123 9.67 -5.51 -26.74
C GLN A 123 8.22 -5.13 -26.41
N HIS A 124 7.48 -4.51 -27.34
CA HIS A 124 6.04 -4.24 -27.20
C HIS A 124 5.21 -5.53 -27.15
N ALA A 125 5.66 -6.61 -27.79
CA ALA A 125 5.09 -7.95 -27.69
C ALA A 125 5.56 -8.74 -26.44
N GLY A 126 6.33 -8.13 -25.53
CA GLY A 126 6.86 -8.79 -24.32
C GLY A 126 7.98 -9.82 -24.57
N ARG A 127 8.51 -9.90 -25.79
CA ARG A 127 9.56 -10.85 -26.22
C ARG A 127 10.95 -10.30 -25.93
N TYR A 128 11.19 -9.94 -24.67
CA TYR A 128 12.37 -9.20 -24.20
C TYR A 128 13.72 -9.83 -24.59
N ALA A 129 13.87 -11.16 -24.44
CA ALA A 129 15.10 -11.87 -24.80
C ALA A 129 15.45 -11.78 -26.30
N GLU A 130 14.44 -11.69 -27.16
CA GLU A 130 14.60 -11.55 -28.61
C GLU A 130 14.85 -10.09 -29.01
N ALA A 131 14.16 -9.13 -28.36
CA ALA A 131 14.48 -7.71 -28.49
C ALA A 131 15.93 -7.42 -28.12
N ALA A 132 16.41 -7.99 -27.01
CA ALA A 132 17.81 -7.92 -26.57
C ALA A 132 18.79 -8.50 -27.58
N ALA A 133 18.39 -9.52 -28.35
CA ALA A 133 19.23 -10.09 -29.40
C ALA A 133 19.38 -9.11 -30.58
N VAL A 134 18.30 -8.42 -30.97
CA VAL A 134 18.34 -7.33 -31.97
C VAL A 134 19.23 -6.18 -31.49
N TYR A 135 19.03 -5.69 -30.27
CA TYR A 135 19.84 -4.59 -29.73
C TYR A 135 21.33 -4.97 -29.60
N ARG A 136 21.65 -6.21 -29.23
CA ARG A 136 23.03 -6.73 -29.24
C ARG A 136 23.64 -6.80 -30.65
N GLN A 137 22.87 -7.10 -31.69
CA GLN A 137 23.35 -7.02 -33.07
C GLN A 137 23.68 -5.57 -33.47
N ILE A 138 22.81 -4.62 -33.13
CA ILE A 138 23.06 -3.19 -33.37
C ILE A 138 24.33 -2.74 -32.65
N LEU A 139 24.48 -3.09 -31.36
CA LEU A 139 25.69 -2.78 -30.58
C LEU A 139 26.95 -3.51 -31.09
N SER A 140 26.83 -4.66 -31.76
CA SER A 140 28.00 -5.30 -32.39
C SER A 140 28.53 -4.54 -33.61
N ALA A 141 27.66 -3.81 -34.32
CA ALA A 141 28.02 -2.95 -35.43
C ALA A 141 28.36 -1.51 -35.01
N VAL A 142 27.68 -0.99 -33.98
CA VAL A 142 27.83 0.37 -33.44
C VAL A 142 27.87 0.30 -31.90
N PRO A 143 29.03 0.04 -31.28
CA PRO A 143 29.15 -0.28 -29.84
C PRO A 143 28.58 0.74 -28.85
N GLU A 144 28.51 2.02 -29.24
CA GLU A 144 28.04 3.12 -28.40
C GLU A 144 26.79 3.79 -28.98
N HIS A 145 25.94 3.05 -29.69
CA HIS A 145 24.66 3.56 -30.20
C HIS A 145 23.71 3.91 -29.03
N PRO A 146 23.34 5.19 -28.83
CA PRO A 146 22.64 5.63 -27.62
C PRO A 146 21.30 4.93 -27.41
N ASP A 147 20.45 4.85 -28.44
CA ASP A 147 19.13 4.20 -28.30
C ASP A 147 19.22 2.70 -28.04
N ALA A 148 20.16 1.97 -28.69
CA ALA A 148 20.34 0.54 -28.44
C ALA A 148 20.90 0.26 -27.03
N LEU A 149 21.75 1.14 -26.49
CA LEU A 149 22.18 1.10 -25.09
C LEU A 149 20.99 1.35 -24.15
N HIS A 150 20.21 2.41 -24.39
CA HIS A 150 19.01 2.73 -23.59
C HIS A 150 17.97 1.59 -23.59
N LEU A 151 17.71 1.00 -24.76
CA LEU A 151 16.75 -0.08 -24.93
C LEU A 151 17.23 -1.40 -24.31
N MET A 152 18.53 -1.70 -24.35
CA MET A 152 19.12 -2.78 -23.53
C MET A 152 18.85 -2.55 -22.04
N GLY A 153 19.00 -1.31 -21.57
CA GLY A 153 18.67 -0.95 -20.18
C GLY A 153 17.20 -1.12 -19.83
N LEU A 154 16.28 -0.78 -20.75
CA LEU A 154 14.84 -1.06 -20.57
C LEU A 154 14.55 -2.57 -20.52
N VAL A 155 15.19 -3.38 -21.36
CA VAL A 155 15.07 -4.84 -21.28
C VAL A 155 15.51 -5.35 -19.91
N SER A 156 16.71 -4.97 -19.44
CA SER A 156 17.21 -5.37 -18.12
C SER A 156 16.27 -4.94 -16.99
N TYR A 157 15.67 -3.74 -17.10
CA TYR A 157 14.65 -3.27 -16.14
C TYR A 157 13.40 -4.19 -16.13
N HIS A 158 12.90 -4.59 -17.30
CA HIS A 158 11.76 -5.50 -17.40
C HIS A 158 12.07 -6.92 -16.90
N GLU A 159 13.31 -7.39 -17.07
CA GLU A 159 13.79 -8.67 -16.52
C GLU A 159 14.03 -8.61 -15.00
N GLY A 160 14.04 -7.41 -14.40
CA GLY A 160 14.28 -7.17 -12.98
C GLY A 160 15.76 -7.00 -12.61
N ASP A 161 16.66 -7.05 -13.59
CA ASP A 161 18.07 -6.69 -13.42
C ASP A 161 18.23 -5.16 -13.47
N TYR A 162 17.83 -4.52 -12.37
CA TYR A 162 17.94 -3.07 -12.25
C TYR A 162 19.39 -2.59 -12.21
N ALA A 163 20.37 -3.46 -11.91
CA ALA A 163 21.80 -3.12 -11.91
C ALA A 163 22.28 -2.89 -13.35
N SER A 164 22.12 -3.89 -14.22
CA SER A 164 22.42 -3.75 -15.64
C SER A 164 21.58 -2.64 -16.28
N ALA A 165 20.31 -2.45 -15.86
CA ALA A 165 19.47 -1.36 -16.36
C ALA A 165 20.10 0.03 -16.13
N VAL A 166 20.63 0.28 -14.92
CA VAL A 166 21.33 1.54 -14.61
C VAL A 166 22.59 1.68 -15.46
N ASP A 167 23.42 0.64 -15.56
CA ASP A 167 24.69 0.72 -16.27
C ASP A 167 24.50 0.97 -17.78
N TRP A 168 23.53 0.29 -18.41
CA TRP A 168 23.17 0.51 -19.81
C TRP A 168 22.65 1.93 -20.08
N ILE A 169 21.76 2.46 -19.22
CA ILE A 169 21.19 3.80 -19.42
C ILE A 169 22.23 4.90 -19.11
N MET A 170 23.11 4.71 -18.12
CA MET A 170 24.21 5.66 -17.88
C MET A 170 25.21 5.69 -19.06
N ARG A 171 25.48 4.54 -19.69
CA ARG A 171 26.28 4.51 -20.94
C ARG A 171 25.59 5.28 -22.08
N ALA A 172 24.27 5.15 -22.24
CA ALA A 172 23.51 5.92 -23.22
C ALA A 172 23.61 7.44 -22.97
N LEU A 173 23.43 7.88 -21.71
CA LEU A 173 23.57 9.28 -21.30
C LEU A 173 24.99 9.83 -21.53
N GLY A 174 26.03 9.01 -21.36
CA GLY A 174 27.42 9.37 -21.69
C GLY A 174 27.69 9.62 -23.18
N ARG A 175 26.69 9.43 -24.05
CA ARG A 175 26.74 9.74 -25.50
C ARG A 175 25.71 10.79 -25.92
N HIS A 176 24.54 10.79 -25.28
CA HIS A 176 23.44 11.68 -25.63
C HIS A 176 22.55 11.95 -24.40
N GLU A 177 22.53 13.19 -23.93
CA GLU A 177 21.58 13.62 -22.90
C GLU A 177 20.15 13.59 -23.46
N SER A 178 19.22 12.98 -22.71
CA SER A 178 17.81 12.92 -23.09
C SER A 178 16.95 12.86 -21.83
N GLU A 179 15.83 13.57 -21.85
CA GLU A 179 14.80 13.51 -20.83
C GLU A 179 14.24 12.08 -20.67
N ILE A 180 14.12 11.34 -21.79
CA ILE A 180 13.66 9.95 -21.80
C ILE A 180 14.67 9.04 -21.11
N PHE A 181 15.97 9.26 -21.33
CA PHE A 181 17.02 8.45 -20.71
C PHE A 181 17.12 8.75 -19.21
N TYR A 182 17.14 10.02 -18.81
CA TYR A 182 17.10 10.40 -17.40
C TYR A 182 15.83 9.92 -16.68
N GLY A 183 14.65 10.05 -17.30
CA GLY A 183 13.41 9.53 -16.71
C GLY A 183 13.42 8.02 -16.49
N ASN A 184 13.94 7.25 -17.45
CA ASN A 184 14.06 5.80 -17.32
C ASN A 184 15.19 5.39 -16.34
N LEU A 185 16.29 6.15 -16.25
CA LEU A 185 17.32 5.96 -15.23
C LEU A 185 16.77 6.22 -13.82
N GLY A 186 15.93 7.25 -13.66
CA GLY A 186 15.24 7.54 -12.41
C GLY A 186 14.35 6.39 -11.96
N ASN A 187 13.60 5.78 -12.89
CA ASN A 187 12.81 4.58 -12.63
C ASN A 187 13.69 3.40 -12.20
N ALA A 188 14.84 3.17 -12.86
CA ALA A 188 15.79 2.12 -12.50
C ALA A 188 16.42 2.32 -11.11
N PHE A 189 16.82 3.55 -10.77
CA PHE A 189 17.29 3.88 -9.42
C PHE A 189 16.21 3.73 -8.35
N ALA A 190 14.97 4.11 -8.65
CA ALA A 190 13.85 3.90 -7.73
C ALA A 190 13.61 2.40 -7.46
N ALA A 191 13.69 1.56 -8.49
CA ALA A 191 13.60 0.11 -8.36
C ALA A 191 14.78 -0.53 -7.57
N GLN A 192 15.97 0.06 -7.62
CA GLN A 192 17.09 -0.28 -6.72
C GLN A 192 16.92 0.28 -5.28
N GLY A 193 15.90 1.07 -5.00
CA GLY A 193 15.73 1.78 -3.72
C GLY A 193 16.64 3.01 -3.54
N LYS A 194 17.38 3.41 -4.58
CA LYS A 194 18.27 4.61 -4.59
C LYS A 194 17.47 5.89 -4.81
N ARG A 195 16.54 6.19 -3.87
CA ARG A 195 15.55 7.29 -3.97
C ARG A 195 16.13 8.67 -4.29
N ALA A 196 17.27 9.05 -3.70
CA ALA A 196 17.89 10.35 -3.95
C ALA A 196 18.36 10.49 -5.41
N ALA A 197 19.04 9.47 -5.93
CA ALA A 197 19.47 9.42 -7.33
C ALA A 197 18.27 9.40 -8.30
N ALA A 198 17.17 8.73 -7.92
CA ALA A 198 15.93 8.74 -8.70
C ALA A 198 15.32 10.14 -8.81
N VAL A 199 15.18 10.86 -7.69
CA VAL A 199 14.69 12.24 -7.66
C VAL A 199 15.54 13.15 -8.53
N GLU A 200 16.87 13.03 -8.44
CA GLU A 200 17.75 13.88 -9.24
C GLU A 200 17.64 13.57 -10.74
N CYS A 201 17.55 12.30 -11.13
CA CYS A 201 17.28 11.93 -12.51
C CYS A 201 15.95 12.50 -13.04
N PHE A 202 14.88 12.51 -12.24
CA PHE A 202 13.63 13.16 -12.65
C PHE A 202 13.76 14.68 -12.76
N ARG A 203 14.54 15.33 -11.89
CA ARG A 203 14.85 16.77 -12.00
C ARG A 203 15.63 17.10 -13.27
N GLN A 204 16.65 16.31 -13.61
CA GLN A 204 17.41 16.47 -14.86
C GLN A 204 16.51 16.27 -16.09
N ALA A 205 15.61 15.29 -16.07
CA ALA A 205 14.62 15.11 -17.13
C ALA A 205 13.67 16.30 -17.28
N ILE A 206 13.24 16.92 -16.17
CA ILE A 206 12.42 18.15 -16.17
C ILE A 206 13.24 19.37 -16.62
N ALA A 207 14.53 19.46 -16.30
CA ALA A 207 15.40 20.55 -16.72
C ALA A 207 15.63 20.54 -18.25
N LEU A 208 15.82 19.36 -18.84
CA LEU A 208 15.88 19.18 -20.29
C LEU A 208 14.52 19.41 -20.97
N LYS A 209 13.42 19.04 -20.29
CA LYS A 209 12.07 19.16 -20.83
C LYS A 209 11.04 19.54 -19.73
N PRO A 210 10.75 20.84 -19.55
CA PRO A 210 9.87 21.32 -18.47
C PRO A 210 8.43 20.80 -18.52
N ASP A 211 7.93 20.39 -19.69
CA ASP A 211 6.58 19.83 -19.89
C ASP A 211 6.54 18.29 -19.85
N TYR A 212 7.61 17.62 -19.37
CA TYR A 212 7.70 16.16 -19.34
C TYR A 212 6.85 15.56 -18.21
N ILE A 213 5.56 15.35 -18.52
CA ILE A 213 4.51 14.80 -17.65
C ILE A 213 4.98 13.59 -16.82
N GLN A 214 5.65 12.61 -17.44
CA GLN A 214 6.09 11.38 -16.76
C GLN A 214 7.12 11.67 -15.66
N ALA A 215 8.08 12.59 -15.90
CA ALA A 215 9.07 12.95 -14.90
C ALA A 215 8.45 13.72 -13.73
N HIS A 216 7.52 14.66 -13.99
CA HIS A 216 6.77 15.33 -12.91
C HIS A 216 5.94 14.35 -12.08
N ASN A 217 5.24 13.41 -12.72
CA ASN A 217 4.45 12.38 -12.01
C ASN A 217 5.34 11.48 -11.14
N ASN A 218 6.46 10.99 -11.70
CA ASN A 218 7.34 10.08 -10.99
C ASN A 218 8.13 10.80 -9.88
N LEU A 219 8.50 12.07 -10.08
CA LEU A 219 9.04 12.94 -9.04
C LEU A 219 8.04 13.15 -7.90
N GLY A 220 6.77 13.46 -8.22
CA GLY A 220 5.71 13.60 -7.22
C GLY A 220 5.53 12.34 -6.37
N ASN A 221 5.57 11.17 -6.98
CA ASN A 221 5.53 9.89 -6.26
C ASN A 221 6.76 9.70 -5.35
N MET A 222 7.96 10.08 -5.80
CA MET A 222 9.18 10.00 -4.97
C MET A 222 9.21 11.00 -3.81
N LEU A 223 8.71 12.21 -4.01
CA LEU A 223 8.57 13.21 -2.96
C LEU A 223 7.56 12.74 -1.90
N ARG A 224 6.43 12.17 -2.34
CA ARG A 224 5.43 11.58 -1.43
C ARG A 224 5.99 10.41 -0.63
N GLU A 225 6.77 9.52 -1.24
CA GLU A 225 7.48 8.45 -0.52
C GLU A 225 8.52 8.95 0.50
N GLN A 226 9.09 10.14 0.28
CA GLN A 226 10.05 10.78 1.18
C GLN A 226 9.39 11.59 2.30
N GLY A 227 8.07 11.78 2.27
CA GLY A 227 7.34 12.62 3.23
C GLY A 227 7.16 14.08 2.80
N SER A 228 7.69 14.47 1.64
CA SER A 228 7.57 15.82 1.06
C SER A 228 6.21 16.01 0.38
N TYR A 229 5.14 15.87 1.15
CA TYR A 229 3.75 15.81 0.64
C TYR A 229 3.32 17.10 -0.09
N ALA A 230 3.72 18.27 0.42
CA ALA A 230 3.39 19.56 -0.20
C ALA A 230 4.03 19.69 -1.60
N ASP A 231 5.29 19.28 -1.78
CA ASP A 231 5.97 19.33 -3.07
C ASP A 231 5.38 18.29 -4.05
N ALA A 232 5.02 17.10 -3.55
CA ALA A 232 4.32 16.09 -4.33
C ALA A 232 2.98 16.61 -4.88
N VAL A 233 2.19 17.32 -4.06
CA VAL A 233 0.96 18.00 -4.48
C VAL A 233 1.23 18.99 -5.62
N GLN A 234 2.32 19.77 -5.57
CA GLN A 234 2.66 20.68 -6.67
C GLN A 234 3.06 19.94 -7.95
N CYS A 235 3.86 18.87 -7.86
CA CYS A 235 4.18 18.02 -9.02
C CYS A 235 2.93 17.47 -9.70
N PHE A 236 1.95 16.94 -8.94
CA PHE A 236 0.71 16.44 -9.53
C PHE A 236 -0.18 17.56 -10.09
N ARG A 237 -0.19 18.76 -9.48
CA ARG A 237 -0.87 19.94 -10.05
C ARG A 237 -0.25 20.39 -11.38
N VAL A 238 1.07 20.32 -11.54
CA VAL A 238 1.74 20.56 -12.83
C VAL A 238 1.37 19.49 -13.86
N VAL A 239 1.32 18.22 -13.48
CA VAL A 239 0.84 17.16 -14.38
C VAL A 239 -0.60 17.42 -14.84
N ILE A 240 -1.48 17.84 -13.94
CA ILE A 240 -2.88 18.15 -14.25
C ILE A 240 -3.02 19.42 -15.10
N SER A 241 -2.17 20.44 -14.93
CA SER A 241 -2.22 21.63 -15.79
C SER A 241 -1.73 21.36 -17.21
N LEU A 242 -0.72 20.48 -17.36
CA LEU A 242 -0.24 20.00 -18.66
C LEU A 242 -1.21 19.01 -19.33
N LYS A 243 -1.91 18.19 -18.53
CA LYS A 243 -2.85 17.18 -19.02
C LYS A 243 -4.07 17.03 -18.07
N PRO A 244 -5.12 17.85 -18.25
CA PRO A 244 -6.28 17.89 -17.33
C PRO A 244 -7.12 16.60 -17.26
N ASP A 245 -7.06 15.76 -18.29
CA ASP A 245 -7.78 14.49 -18.40
C ASP A 245 -7.00 13.28 -17.86
N TYR A 246 -5.82 13.48 -17.26
CA TYR A 246 -5.00 12.40 -16.72
C TYR A 246 -5.55 11.88 -15.38
N ALA A 247 -6.51 10.96 -15.45
CA ALA A 247 -7.20 10.39 -14.29
C ALA A 247 -6.25 9.85 -13.20
N GLU A 248 -5.18 9.17 -13.58
CA GLU A 248 -4.17 8.67 -12.65
C GLU A 248 -3.52 9.82 -11.86
N ALA A 249 -3.21 10.97 -12.49
CA ALA A 249 -2.63 12.12 -11.81
C ALA A 249 -3.58 12.74 -10.76
N HIS A 250 -4.90 12.73 -11.01
CA HIS A 250 -5.90 13.15 -10.01
C HIS A 250 -5.95 12.19 -8.81
N ASN A 251 -5.87 10.87 -9.05
CA ASN A 251 -5.71 9.89 -7.98
C ASN A 251 -4.38 10.10 -7.21
N ASN A 252 -3.29 10.48 -7.88
CA ASN A 252 -1.99 10.68 -7.25
C ASN A 252 -1.97 11.95 -6.39
N LEU A 253 -2.60 13.02 -6.88
CA LEU A 253 -2.90 14.23 -6.12
C LEU A 253 -3.75 13.89 -4.88
N ALA A 254 -4.83 13.14 -5.04
CA ALA A 254 -5.70 12.73 -3.93
C ALA A 254 -4.92 11.98 -2.83
N ASN A 255 -4.05 11.04 -3.22
CA ASN A 255 -3.18 10.33 -2.30
C ASN A 255 -2.21 11.26 -1.54
N ALA A 256 -1.62 12.25 -2.22
CA ALA A 256 -0.75 13.23 -1.57
C ALA A 256 -1.52 14.18 -0.63
N LEU A 257 -2.78 14.49 -0.94
CA LEU A 257 -3.67 15.27 -0.08
C LEU A 257 -4.10 14.50 1.17
N VAL A 258 -4.35 13.18 1.07
CA VAL A 258 -4.53 12.29 2.22
C VAL A 258 -3.31 12.32 3.15
N ASP A 259 -2.11 12.13 2.59
CA ASP A 259 -0.87 12.14 3.37
C ASP A 259 -0.63 13.50 4.07
N LEU A 260 -1.08 14.60 3.45
CA LEU A 260 -1.06 15.96 3.99
C LEU A 260 -2.19 16.24 5.01
N GLY A 261 -3.24 15.41 5.05
CA GLY A 261 -4.40 15.54 5.93
C GLY A 261 -5.60 16.32 5.37
N ASP A 262 -5.55 16.76 4.10
CA ASP A 262 -6.65 17.46 3.42
C ASP A 262 -7.62 16.45 2.78
N LEU A 263 -8.49 15.87 3.61
CA LEU A 263 -9.38 14.78 3.22
C LEU A 263 -10.48 15.21 2.25
N ASP A 264 -11.01 16.43 2.37
CA ASP A 264 -12.06 16.94 1.48
C ASP A 264 -11.51 17.17 0.06
N ALA A 265 -10.36 17.82 -0.07
CA ALA A 265 -9.73 17.97 -1.39
C ALA A 265 -9.29 16.62 -1.98
N ALA A 266 -8.89 15.65 -1.13
CA ALA A 266 -8.59 14.30 -1.58
C ALA A 266 -9.83 13.57 -2.14
N ILE A 267 -10.98 13.65 -1.46
CA ILE A 267 -12.24 13.05 -1.91
C ILE A 267 -12.65 13.60 -3.27
N GLU A 268 -12.59 14.92 -3.46
CA GLU A 268 -12.92 15.55 -4.74
C GLU A 268 -11.92 15.18 -5.86
N ALA A 269 -10.63 15.04 -5.53
CA ALA A 269 -9.63 14.56 -6.49
C ALA A 269 -9.84 13.07 -6.87
N TYR A 270 -10.24 12.19 -5.94
CA TYR A 270 -10.64 10.81 -6.29
C TYR A 270 -11.90 10.79 -7.16
N ARG A 271 -12.93 11.56 -6.80
CA ARG A 271 -14.15 11.70 -7.61
C ARG A 271 -13.83 12.20 -9.01
N ARG A 272 -12.89 13.14 -9.15
CA ARG A 272 -12.43 13.61 -10.46
C ARG A 272 -11.70 12.53 -11.26
N ALA A 273 -10.83 11.74 -10.62
CA ALA A 273 -10.17 10.60 -11.24
C ALA A 273 -11.20 9.56 -11.75
N ILE A 274 -12.20 9.23 -10.94
CA ILE A 274 -13.29 8.31 -11.27
C ILE A 274 -14.16 8.87 -12.40
N ALA A 275 -14.46 10.17 -12.40
CA ALA A 275 -15.25 10.80 -13.47
C ALA A 275 -14.53 10.80 -14.82
N LEU A 276 -13.20 10.97 -14.82
CA LEU A 276 -12.37 10.91 -16.03
C LEU A 276 -12.15 9.48 -16.53
N LYS A 277 -12.04 8.51 -15.61
CA LYS A 277 -11.81 7.10 -15.91
C LYS A 277 -12.66 6.22 -14.98
N PRO A 278 -13.94 5.96 -15.32
CA PRO A 278 -14.89 5.24 -14.46
C PRO A 278 -14.47 3.83 -14.06
N ASP A 279 -13.55 3.24 -14.84
CA ASP A 279 -12.99 1.90 -14.67
C ASP A 279 -11.64 1.86 -13.92
N LEU A 280 -11.17 3.01 -13.39
CA LEU A 280 -10.00 3.12 -12.51
C LEU A 280 -10.35 2.62 -11.10
N VAL A 281 -10.19 1.31 -10.91
CA VAL A 281 -10.66 0.60 -9.71
C VAL A 281 -9.90 1.03 -8.45
N GLU A 282 -8.62 1.38 -8.61
CA GLU A 282 -7.74 1.86 -7.55
C GLU A 282 -8.27 3.15 -6.90
N ALA A 283 -8.70 4.12 -7.73
CA ALA A 283 -9.27 5.37 -7.23
C ALA A 283 -10.57 5.17 -6.45
N ARG A 284 -11.37 4.15 -6.82
CA ARG A 284 -12.60 3.78 -6.08
C ARG A 284 -12.28 3.14 -4.73
N SER A 285 -11.34 2.21 -4.66
CA SER A 285 -10.87 1.66 -3.38
C SER A 285 -10.30 2.74 -2.47
N ASN A 286 -9.45 3.63 -3.02
CA ASN A 286 -8.87 4.73 -2.25
C ASN A 286 -9.96 5.67 -1.72
N LEU A 287 -10.97 6.03 -2.53
CA LEU A 287 -12.13 6.81 -2.08
C LEU A 287 -12.85 6.12 -0.91
N LEU A 288 -13.19 4.84 -1.03
CA LEU A 288 -13.90 4.07 0.02
C LEU A 288 -13.10 4.00 1.33
N PHE A 289 -11.79 3.78 1.26
CA PHE A 289 -10.91 3.83 2.42
C PHE A 289 -10.91 5.22 3.09
N ILE A 290 -10.92 6.31 2.32
CA ILE A 290 -10.87 7.67 2.87
C ILE A 290 -12.22 8.18 3.37
N LEU A 291 -13.34 7.84 2.72
CA LEU A 291 -14.70 8.12 3.22
C LEU A 291 -14.88 7.61 4.66
N SER A 292 -14.23 6.49 5.00
CA SER A 292 -14.28 5.87 6.32
C SER A 292 -13.74 6.76 7.46
N TYR A 293 -12.87 7.75 7.16
CA TYR A 293 -12.34 8.71 8.14
C TYR A 293 -13.30 9.86 8.48
N ARG A 294 -14.35 10.07 7.68
CA ARG A 294 -15.34 11.14 7.91
C ARG A 294 -16.18 10.87 9.16
N ASP A 295 -16.42 11.90 9.98
CA ASP A 295 -17.35 11.78 11.13
C ASP A 295 -18.81 11.78 10.66
N ASP A 296 -19.11 12.57 9.63
CA ASP A 296 -20.41 12.70 8.95
C ASP A 296 -20.69 11.62 7.88
N LEU A 297 -20.03 10.44 7.97
CA LEU A 297 -20.22 9.37 6.99
C LEU A 297 -21.61 8.74 7.08
N ASN A 298 -22.43 8.93 6.04
CA ASN A 298 -23.64 8.16 5.83
C ASN A 298 -23.31 6.73 5.33
N GLN A 299 -23.75 5.70 6.06
CA GLN A 299 -23.51 4.29 5.70
C GLN A 299 -24.22 3.89 4.39
N ALA A 300 -25.35 4.53 4.03
CA ALA A 300 -26.01 4.30 2.75
C ALA A 300 -25.17 4.80 1.57
N ASP A 301 -24.56 5.99 1.70
CA ASP A 301 -23.72 6.59 0.66
C ASP A 301 -22.40 5.81 0.49
N TYR A 302 -21.82 5.32 1.60
CA TYR A 302 -20.71 4.36 1.55
C TYR A 302 -21.09 3.11 0.76
N LEU A 303 -22.24 2.47 1.08
CA LEU A 303 -22.67 1.25 0.41
C LEU A 303 -22.94 1.48 -1.09
N ASN A 304 -23.49 2.64 -1.47
CA ASN A 304 -23.69 3.01 -2.87
C ASN A 304 -22.36 3.10 -3.64
N GLU A 305 -21.33 3.72 -3.07
CA GLU A 305 -19.98 3.79 -3.67
C GLU A 305 -19.32 2.40 -3.73
N ALA A 306 -19.51 1.56 -2.71
CA ALA A 306 -19.00 0.19 -2.66
C ALA A 306 -19.65 -0.70 -3.73
N VAL A 307 -20.98 -0.65 -3.89
CA VAL A 307 -21.70 -1.33 -4.99
C VAL A 307 -21.28 -0.76 -6.35
N GLY A 308 -20.96 0.53 -6.42
CA GLY A 308 -20.34 1.17 -7.58
C GLY A 308 -18.98 0.56 -7.95
N PHE A 309 -18.11 0.34 -6.97
CA PHE A 309 -16.86 -0.41 -7.12
C PHE A 309 -17.12 -1.84 -7.60
N GLY A 310 -18.00 -2.58 -6.92
CA GLY A 310 -18.26 -3.99 -7.18
C GLY A 310 -18.73 -4.23 -8.61
N ARG A 311 -19.62 -3.38 -9.11
CA ARG A 311 -20.09 -3.38 -10.50
C ARG A 311 -18.96 -3.23 -11.52
N VAL A 312 -18.04 -2.31 -11.28
CA VAL A 312 -16.89 -2.04 -12.16
C VAL A 312 -15.87 -3.17 -12.13
N ALA A 313 -15.59 -3.72 -10.94
CA ALA A 313 -14.72 -4.88 -10.77
C ALA A 313 -15.29 -6.12 -11.46
N THR A 314 -16.58 -6.42 -11.26
CA THR A 314 -17.27 -7.55 -11.90
C THR A 314 -17.35 -7.42 -13.41
N ALA A 315 -17.55 -6.21 -13.97
CA ALA A 315 -17.63 -6.01 -15.42
C ALA A 315 -16.34 -6.40 -16.19
N LYS A 316 -15.20 -6.49 -15.51
CA LYS A 316 -13.90 -6.91 -16.07
C LYS A 316 -13.62 -8.41 -15.89
N ALA A 317 -14.45 -9.14 -15.15
CA ALA A 317 -14.19 -10.52 -14.73
C ALA A 317 -15.16 -11.52 -15.36
N ARG A 318 -14.65 -12.71 -15.69
CA ARG A 318 -15.48 -13.87 -16.03
C ARG A 318 -15.55 -14.80 -14.83
N ALA A 319 -16.58 -14.64 -14.00
CA ALA A 319 -16.77 -15.48 -12.82
C ALA A 319 -16.89 -16.97 -13.18
N TRP A 320 -16.03 -17.82 -12.59
CA TRP A 320 -16.13 -19.27 -12.72
C TRP A 320 -17.30 -19.82 -11.90
N ARG A 321 -17.79 -20.98 -12.37
CA ARG A 321 -18.79 -21.83 -11.69
C ARG A 321 -18.34 -23.29 -11.63
N ASP A 322 -17.29 -23.62 -12.35
CA ASP A 322 -16.63 -24.91 -12.43
C ASP A 322 -15.32 -24.84 -11.63
N TRP A 323 -15.32 -25.34 -10.39
CA TRP A 323 -14.14 -25.34 -9.52
C TRP A 323 -13.50 -26.74 -9.47
N HIS A 324 -12.18 -26.78 -9.29
CA HIS A 324 -11.40 -28.03 -9.18
C HIS A 324 -11.49 -28.65 -7.76
N VAL A 325 -12.65 -28.57 -7.11
CA VAL A 325 -12.91 -29.05 -5.74
C VAL A 325 -14.22 -29.84 -5.66
N VAL A 326 -14.39 -30.63 -4.60
CA VAL A 326 -15.61 -31.43 -4.36
C VAL A 326 -16.66 -30.55 -3.72
N LEU A 327 -17.74 -30.25 -4.44
CA LEU A 327 -18.86 -29.41 -3.98
C LEU A 327 -19.86 -30.19 -3.10
N SER A 328 -19.35 -31.04 -2.21
CA SER A 328 -20.14 -31.80 -1.24
C SER A 328 -19.37 -31.93 0.07
N ALA A 329 -20.00 -31.53 1.17
CA ALA A 329 -19.39 -31.59 2.50
C ALA A 329 -19.14 -33.05 2.95
N ASP A 330 -20.07 -33.95 2.64
CA ASP A 330 -20.03 -35.35 3.09
C ASP A 330 -19.04 -36.21 2.26
N GLN A 331 -18.69 -35.76 1.05
CA GLN A 331 -17.73 -36.44 0.18
C GLN A 331 -16.29 -35.92 0.33
N ARG A 332 -16.07 -34.87 1.15
CA ARG A 332 -14.73 -34.29 1.35
C ARG A 332 -13.90 -35.15 2.30
N THR A 333 -12.86 -35.79 1.77
CA THR A 333 -11.93 -36.68 2.51
C THR A 333 -10.62 -36.02 2.95
N ARG A 334 -10.45 -34.72 2.70
CA ARG A 334 -9.24 -33.93 3.00
C ARG A 334 -9.54 -32.70 3.86
N PRO A 335 -8.55 -32.10 4.55
CA PRO A 335 -8.69 -30.80 5.20
C PRO A 335 -9.26 -29.73 4.27
N LEU A 336 -9.98 -28.76 4.83
CA LEU A 336 -10.57 -27.63 4.09
C LEU A 336 -9.42 -26.72 3.69
N ARG A 337 -9.26 -26.48 2.37
CA ARG A 337 -8.14 -25.71 1.84
C ARG A 337 -8.52 -24.25 1.82
N VAL A 338 -7.92 -23.46 2.73
CA VAL A 338 -8.26 -22.05 2.96
C VAL A 338 -7.12 -21.16 2.46
N GLY A 339 -7.42 -20.30 1.49
CA GLY A 339 -6.46 -19.37 0.90
C GLY A 339 -6.52 -17.99 1.57
N LEU A 340 -5.39 -17.41 2.00
CA LEU A 340 -5.33 -16.06 2.58
C LEU A 340 -4.66 -15.08 1.61
N VAL A 341 -5.40 -14.10 1.09
CA VAL A 341 -4.91 -13.09 0.12
C VAL A 341 -4.64 -11.77 0.83
N SER A 342 -3.41 -11.27 0.78
CA SER A 342 -3.05 -9.99 1.42
C SER A 342 -1.77 -9.35 0.91
N GLY A 343 -1.68 -8.02 0.97
CA GLY A 343 -0.42 -7.27 0.86
C GLY A 343 0.40 -7.20 2.15
N ASP A 344 -0.13 -7.76 3.24
CA ASP A 344 0.24 -7.43 4.61
C ASP A 344 0.58 -8.64 5.50
N LEU A 345 0.99 -9.77 4.91
CA LEU A 345 1.55 -10.93 5.61
C LEU A 345 3.01 -10.68 6.08
N LYS A 346 3.18 -9.62 6.88
CA LYS A 346 4.46 -9.01 7.29
C LYS A 346 4.29 -8.27 8.62
N ILE A 347 5.32 -7.56 9.11
CA ILE A 347 5.20 -6.61 10.23
C ILE A 347 4.20 -5.51 9.84
N HIS A 348 2.97 -5.69 10.31
CA HIS A 348 1.76 -4.93 10.01
C HIS A 348 0.66 -5.43 10.97
N PRO A 349 -0.35 -4.63 11.33
CA PRO A 349 -1.52 -5.09 12.09
C PRO A 349 -2.08 -6.45 11.63
N THR A 350 -2.26 -6.66 10.32
CA THR A 350 -2.72 -7.94 9.75
C THR A 350 -1.84 -9.13 10.15
N GLY A 351 -0.50 -8.98 10.09
CA GLY A 351 0.43 -10.01 10.54
C GLY A 351 0.38 -10.22 12.05
N HIS A 352 0.33 -9.15 12.84
CA HIS A 352 0.26 -9.22 14.31
C HIS A 352 -1.02 -9.86 14.83
N PHE A 353 -2.18 -9.64 14.19
CA PHE A 353 -3.43 -10.29 14.57
C PHE A 353 -3.58 -11.71 14.00
N LEU A 354 -2.70 -12.14 13.08
CA LEU A 354 -2.73 -13.48 12.50
C LEU A 354 -1.70 -14.43 13.15
N GLU A 355 -0.53 -13.93 13.55
CA GLU A 355 0.65 -14.73 13.91
C GLU A 355 0.40 -15.82 14.95
N SER A 356 -0.16 -15.48 16.11
CA SER A 356 -0.45 -16.44 17.19
C SER A 356 -1.53 -17.47 16.83
N ILE A 357 -2.53 -17.10 16.02
CA ILE A 357 -3.61 -17.99 15.60
C ILE A 357 -3.05 -19.16 14.78
N LEU A 358 -2.12 -18.88 13.86
CA LEU A 358 -1.58 -19.86 12.91
C LEU A 358 -0.92 -21.07 13.59
N ALA A 359 -0.36 -20.89 14.79
CA ALA A 359 0.24 -21.97 15.57
C ALA A 359 -0.79 -22.94 16.20
N HIS A 360 -2.06 -22.55 16.23
CA HIS A 360 -3.14 -23.31 16.88
C HIS A 360 -4.18 -23.88 15.90
N ILE A 361 -4.07 -23.58 14.60
CA ILE A 361 -4.95 -24.17 13.58
C ILE A 361 -4.68 -25.67 13.44
N ASP A 362 -5.72 -26.48 13.60
CA ASP A 362 -5.67 -27.92 13.40
C ASP A 362 -5.53 -28.26 11.92
N ARG A 363 -4.31 -28.67 11.53
CA ARG A 363 -3.97 -29.07 10.16
C ARG A 363 -4.71 -30.32 9.65
N SER A 364 -5.36 -31.09 10.52
CA SER A 364 -6.25 -32.18 10.12
C SER A 364 -7.63 -31.68 9.67
N ARG A 365 -8.02 -30.47 10.10
CA ARG A 365 -9.27 -29.80 9.72
C ARG A 365 -9.06 -28.80 8.59
N ILE A 366 -8.04 -27.94 8.70
CA ILE A 366 -7.79 -26.80 7.81
C ILE A 366 -6.37 -26.85 7.22
N GLU A 367 -6.23 -26.80 5.90
CA GLU A 367 -4.94 -26.59 5.22
C GLU A 367 -4.85 -25.14 4.71
N LEU A 368 -3.90 -24.37 5.25
CA LEU A 368 -3.72 -22.96 4.89
C LEU A 368 -2.78 -22.77 3.68
N VAL A 369 -3.17 -21.89 2.75
CA VAL A 369 -2.32 -21.41 1.64
C VAL A 369 -2.22 -19.89 1.67
N ALA A 370 -1.00 -19.35 1.58
CA ALA A 370 -0.77 -17.91 1.57
C ALA A 370 -0.64 -17.37 0.13
N TYR A 371 -1.31 -16.25 -0.13
CA TYR A 371 -1.30 -15.53 -1.39
C TYR A 371 -0.85 -14.07 -1.19
N PRO A 372 0.45 -13.82 -0.93
CA PRO A 372 0.96 -12.46 -0.84
C PRO A 372 0.80 -11.73 -2.18
N THR A 373 0.30 -10.50 -2.12
CA THR A 373 0.10 -9.62 -3.29
C THR A 373 1.31 -8.69 -3.54
N ARG A 374 2.34 -8.78 -2.69
CA ARG A 374 3.58 -8.00 -2.75
C ARG A 374 4.82 -8.88 -2.67
N ARG A 375 5.90 -8.46 -3.33
CA ARG A 375 7.27 -8.98 -3.17
C ARG A 375 7.97 -8.31 -1.97
N LEU A 376 7.43 -8.51 -0.77
CA LEU A 376 8.03 -8.04 0.48
C LEU A 376 7.89 -9.15 1.52
N GLU A 377 9.00 -9.60 2.07
CA GLU A 377 9.07 -10.57 3.17
C GLU A 377 9.99 -10.01 4.25
N ASP A 378 9.63 -10.17 5.52
CA ASP A 378 10.38 -9.66 6.67
C ASP A 378 10.44 -10.69 7.83
N ALA A 379 10.88 -10.24 9.00
CA ALA A 379 11.02 -11.08 10.18
C ALA A 379 9.70 -11.68 10.70
N LEU A 380 8.54 -11.03 10.48
CA LEU A 380 7.24 -11.65 10.80
C LEU A 380 6.86 -12.63 9.71
N THR A 381 7.03 -12.27 8.43
CA THR A 381 6.81 -13.18 7.30
C THR A 381 7.54 -14.51 7.50
N ALA A 382 8.81 -14.46 7.90
CA ALA A 382 9.63 -15.64 8.16
C ALA A 382 9.08 -16.56 9.28
N ARG A 383 8.42 -15.99 10.30
CA ARG A 383 7.81 -16.74 11.42
C ARG A 383 6.45 -17.34 11.06
N ILE A 384 5.64 -16.66 10.24
CA ILE A 384 4.31 -17.15 9.87
C ILE A 384 4.33 -18.15 8.70
N LYS A 385 5.29 -18.04 7.79
CA LYS A 385 5.39 -18.85 6.55
C LYS A 385 5.42 -20.37 6.78
N PRO A 386 6.06 -20.93 7.83
CA PRO A 386 6.00 -22.38 8.15
C PRO A 386 4.62 -22.93 8.56
N TYR A 387 3.62 -22.08 8.80
CA TYR A 387 2.25 -22.52 9.09
C TYR A 387 1.40 -22.78 7.83
N PHE A 388 1.89 -22.37 6.66
CA PHE A 388 1.20 -22.56 5.38
C PHE A 388 1.74 -23.78 4.63
N ALA A 389 0.84 -24.54 3.99
CA ALA A 389 1.20 -25.64 3.10
C ALA A 389 1.81 -25.15 1.78
N ALA A 390 1.46 -23.93 1.35
CA ALA A 390 2.04 -23.28 0.18
C ALA A 390 2.05 -21.74 0.34
N TRP A 391 3.00 -21.09 -0.34
CA TRP A 391 3.21 -19.63 -0.33
C TRP A 391 3.34 -19.13 -1.77
N THR A 392 2.22 -18.70 -2.36
CA THR A 392 2.07 -18.43 -3.79
C THR A 392 2.02 -16.93 -4.07
N GLN A 393 3.11 -16.38 -4.60
CA GLN A 393 3.25 -14.95 -4.89
C GLN A 393 2.36 -14.49 -6.07
N LEU A 394 1.48 -13.52 -5.82
CA LEU A 394 0.56 -12.95 -6.82
C LEU A 394 1.03 -11.61 -7.41
N ALA A 395 2.03 -10.93 -6.84
CA ALA A 395 2.41 -9.56 -7.21
C ALA A 395 2.68 -9.32 -8.71
N SER A 396 3.15 -10.32 -9.45
CA SER A 396 3.46 -10.22 -10.88
C SER A 396 2.45 -10.90 -11.80
N LEU A 397 1.27 -11.24 -11.28
CA LEU A 397 0.15 -11.77 -12.06
C LEU A 397 -0.91 -10.67 -12.24
N ASN A 398 -1.54 -10.65 -13.42
CA ASN A 398 -2.81 -9.92 -13.58
C ASN A 398 -3.94 -10.66 -12.82
N ASP A 399 -5.12 -10.06 -12.70
CA ASP A 399 -6.18 -10.62 -11.86
C ASP A 399 -6.73 -11.96 -12.39
N GLU A 400 -6.82 -12.15 -13.72
CA GLU A 400 -7.21 -13.42 -14.34
C GLU A 400 -6.19 -14.53 -14.05
N GLN A 401 -4.89 -14.25 -14.22
CA GLN A 401 -3.80 -15.18 -13.94
C GLN A 401 -3.71 -15.53 -12.45
N ALA A 402 -3.92 -14.55 -11.58
CA ALA A 402 -3.97 -14.76 -10.13
C ALA A 402 -5.16 -15.64 -9.73
N ALA A 403 -6.35 -15.36 -10.28
CA ALA A 403 -7.55 -16.16 -10.06
C ALA A 403 -7.36 -17.59 -10.58
N ALA A 404 -6.82 -17.75 -11.80
CA ALA A 404 -6.58 -19.07 -12.40
C ALA A 404 -5.63 -19.90 -11.53
N ARG A 405 -4.56 -19.28 -11.02
CA ARG A 405 -3.64 -19.94 -10.10
C ARG A 405 -4.31 -20.40 -8.80
N ILE A 406 -5.17 -19.57 -8.20
CA ILE A 406 -5.92 -19.94 -6.98
C ILE A 406 -6.90 -21.11 -7.26
N ARG A 407 -7.57 -21.09 -8.41
CA ARG A 407 -8.47 -22.16 -8.86
C ARG A 407 -7.72 -23.48 -9.11
N ASP A 408 -6.54 -23.43 -9.72
CA ASP A 408 -5.67 -24.59 -9.93
C ASP A 408 -5.05 -25.11 -8.62
N ASP A 409 -4.82 -24.22 -7.65
CA ASP A 409 -4.49 -24.56 -6.27
C ASP A 409 -5.70 -25.12 -5.49
N ARG A 410 -6.88 -25.34 -6.09
CA ARG A 410 -8.03 -26.06 -5.49
C ARG A 410 -8.46 -25.53 -4.10
N ILE A 411 -8.55 -24.21 -3.96
CA ILE A 411 -9.00 -23.56 -2.73
C ILE A 411 -10.52 -23.72 -2.57
N ASP A 412 -10.97 -24.14 -1.39
CA ASP A 412 -12.39 -24.29 -1.05
C ASP A 412 -12.98 -22.96 -0.54
N LEU A 413 -12.24 -22.29 0.35
CA LEU A 413 -12.59 -21.01 0.96
C LEU A 413 -11.46 -20.00 0.75
N LEU A 414 -11.74 -18.88 0.08
CA LEU A 414 -10.75 -17.84 -0.15
C LEU A 414 -11.05 -16.60 0.69
N LEU A 415 -10.04 -16.11 1.41
CA LEU A 415 -10.17 -14.98 2.33
C LEU A 415 -9.40 -13.76 1.82
N ASP A 416 -10.11 -12.64 1.71
CA ASP A 416 -9.53 -11.30 1.53
C ASP A 416 -9.17 -10.71 2.90
N LEU A 417 -7.89 -10.40 3.12
CA LEU A 417 -7.40 -9.79 4.37
C LEU A 417 -7.14 -8.27 4.22
N SER A 418 -7.42 -7.67 3.07
CA SER A 418 -7.03 -6.29 2.74
C SER A 418 -8.21 -5.35 2.42
N GLY A 419 -9.33 -5.83 1.88
CA GLY A 419 -10.47 -5.00 1.47
C GLY A 419 -10.07 -3.86 0.54
N HIS A 420 -10.57 -2.63 0.77
CA HIS A 420 -10.18 -1.48 -0.06
C HIS A 420 -8.82 -0.84 0.29
N MET A 421 -8.03 -1.44 1.18
CA MET A 421 -6.69 -0.90 1.52
C MET A 421 -5.66 -1.21 0.43
N ASN A 422 -4.46 -0.66 0.61
CA ASN A 422 -3.34 -0.80 -0.32
C ASN A 422 -2.99 -2.25 -0.62
N PHE A 423 -2.62 -2.52 -1.89
CA PHE A 423 -2.20 -3.84 -2.38
C PHE A 423 -3.26 -4.95 -2.21
N ASN A 424 -4.54 -4.61 -2.07
CA ASN A 424 -5.62 -5.56 -2.20
C ASN A 424 -5.67 -6.20 -3.60
N ARG A 425 -6.49 -7.25 -3.74
CA ARG A 425 -6.81 -7.89 -5.01
C ARG A 425 -8.32 -8.13 -5.15
N LEU A 426 -9.16 -7.22 -4.64
CA LEU A 426 -10.62 -7.36 -4.75
C LEU A 426 -11.13 -7.63 -6.18
N PRO A 427 -10.55 -7.06 -7.27
CA PRO A 427 -10.97 -7.40 -8.63
C PRO A 427 -10.68 -8.84 -9.05
N MET A 428 -9.68 -9.50 -8.46
CA MET A 428 -9.39 -10.92 -8.65
C MET A 428 -10.49 -11.81 -8.03
N PHE A 429 -11.04 -11.43 -6.87
CA PHE A 429 -12.18 -12.14 -6.26
C PHE A 429 -13.43 -12.09 -7.14
N ALA A 430 -13.58 -11.11 -8.04
CA ALA A 430 -14.70 -11.02 -8.98
C ALA A 430 -14.74 -12.19 -9.98
N TRP A 431 -13.61 -12.87 -10.21
CA TRP A 431 -13.52 -14.08 -11.04
C TRP A 431 -14.02 -15.35 -10.32
N ARG A 432 -14.37 -15.26 -9.04
CA ARG A 432 -14.73 -16.39 -8.16
C ARG A 432 -13.78 -17.60 -8.31
N PRO A 433 -12.46 -17.44 -8.09
CA PRO A 433 -11.52 -18.57 -8.12
C PRO A 433 -11.75 -19.67 -7.08
N ALA A 434 -12.45 -19.38 -5.97
CA ALA A 434 -12.94 -20.38 -5.03
C ALA A 434 -14.49 -20.39 -5.00
N PRO A 435 -15.14 -21.53 -4.67
CA PRO A 435 -16.60 -21.60 -4.57
C PRO A 435 -17.16 -20.69 -3.48
N VAL A 436 -16.42 -20.53 -2.38
CA VAL A 436 -16.79 -19.68 -1.24
C VAL A 436 -15.70 -18.65 -0.97
N GLN A 437 -16.09 -17.39 -0.78
CA GLN A 437 -15.19 -16.26 -0.57
C GLN A 437 -15.65 -15.38 0.59
N ALA A 438 -14.75 -14.92 1.45
CA ALA A 438 -15.09 -14.00 2.54
C ALA A 438 -14.03 -12.91 2.76
N SER A 439 -14.44 -11.74 3.25
CA SER A 439 -13.51 -10.71 3.70
C SER A 439 -13.33 -10.80 5.22
N TRP A 440 -12.07 -10.96 5.63
CA TRP A 440 -11.65 -11.00 7.02
C TRP A 440 -10.20 -10.53 7.16
N LEU A 441 -10.03 -9.32 7.68
CA LEU A 441 -9.31 -9.04 8.93
C LEU A 441 -8.93 -7.56 8.95
N GLY A 442 -8.27 -7.10 7.88
CA GLY A 442 -7.76 -5.73 7.80
C GLY A 442 -8.82 -4.68 7.51
N TYR A 443 -9.94 -5.05 6.88
CA TYR A 443 -10.98 -4.13 6.46
C TYR A 443 -12.26 -4.24 7.29
N PHE A 444 -13.01 -3.14 7.35
CA PHE A 444 -13.96 -2.81 8.42
C PHE A 444 -15.27 -2.22 7.88
N ALA A 445 -15.58 -2.46 6.61
CA ALA A 445 -16.77 -2.02 5.91
C ALA A 445 -17.01 -2.95 4.71
N SER A 446 -18.15 -2.84 4.04
CA SER A 446 -18.44 -3.66 2.86
C SER A 446 -17.41 -3.43 1.75
N THR A 447 -17.00 -4.53 1.11
CA THR A 447 -16.22 -4.53 -0.15
C THR A 447 -17.07 -4.16 -1.37
N GLY A 448 -18.40 -4.21 -1.21
CA GLY A 448 -19.39 -3.96 -2.26
C GLY A 448 -19.36 -4.96 -3.42
N LEU A 449 -18.51 -5.99 -3.34
CA LEU A 449 -18.26 -6.93 -4.43
C LEU A 449 -19.28 -8.08 -4.39
N PRO A 450 -20.13 -8.28 -5.43
CA PRO A 450 -21.14 -9.35 -5.43
C PRO A 450 -20.56 -10.78 -5.39
N ALA A 451 -19.26 -10.92 -5.63
CA ALA A 451 -18.54 -12.18 -5.52
C ALA A 451 -18.04 -12.49 -4.09
N MET A 452 -18.11 -11.53 -3.17
CA MET A 452 -17.73 -11.73 -1.76
C MET A 452 -18.95 -12.22 -0.97
N ASP A 453 -18.89 -13.46 -0.48
CA ASP A 453 -20.07 -14.11 0.11
C ASP A 453 -20.31 -13.70 1.57
N TYR A 454 -19.23 -13.53 2.35
CA TYR A 454 -19.30 -13.19 3.76
C TYR A 454 -18.32 -12.09 4.16
N LEU A 455 -18.63 -11.43 5.27
CA LEU A 455 -17.71 -10.56 6.01
C LEU A 455 -17.71 -10.99 7.48
N LEU A 456 -16.51 -11.21 8.03
CA LEU A 456 -16.34 -11.68 9.41
C LEU A 456 -16.15 -10.50 10.38
N GLY A 457 -16.88 -10.56 11.49
CA GLY A 457 -16.76 -9.64 12.63
C GLY A 457 -17.14 -10.34 13.94
N ASP A 458 -17.54 -9.57 14.94
CA ASP A 458 -18.15 -10.03 16.18
C ASP A 458 -19.44 -9.23 16.46
N ALA A 459 -20.13 -9.53 17.56
CA ALA A 459 -21.39 -8.87 17.92
C ALA A 459 -21.27 -7.36 18.22
N HIS A 460 -20.07 -6.83 18.44
CA HIS A 460 -19.82 -5.42 18.74
C HIS A 460 -19.51 -4.60 17.48
N VAL A 461 -18.71 -5.14 16.56
CA VAL A 461 -18.45 -4.48 15.25
C VAL A 461 -19.56 -4.73 14.23
N LEU A 462 -20.28 -5.86 14.35
CA LEU A 462 -21.44 -6.21 13.54
C LEU A 462 -22.67 -6.42 14.45
N PRO A 463 -23.36 -5.36 14.90
CA PRO A 463 -24.61 -5.53 15.64
C PRO A 463 -25.69 -6.25 14.78
N PRO A 464 -26.77 -6.79 15.38
CA PRO A 464 -27.73 -7.65 14.68
C PRO A 464 -28.37 -7.01 13.42
N ASP A 465 -28.62 -5.71 13.48
CA ASP A 465 -29.22 -4.85 12.45
C ASP A 465 -28.24 -4.40 11.35
N ALA A 466 -26.94 -4.63 11.51
CA ALA A 466 -25.91 -4.14 10.59
C ALA A 466 -26.05 -4.62 9.13
N GLN A 467 -26.79 -5.71 8.86
CA GLN A 467 -26.86 -6.36 7.55
C GLN A 467 -27.34 -5.43 6.42
N ALA A 468 -28.08 -4.36 6.73
CA ALA A 468 -28.53 -3.37 5.76
C ALA A 468 -27.36 -2.57 5.10
N TRP A 469 -26.18 -2.56 5.72
CA TRP A 469 -25.02 -1.75 5.30
C TRP A 469 -23.94 -2.54 4.55
N TYR A 470 -24.21 -3.80 4.19
CA TYR A 470 -23.24 -4.71 3.59
C TYR A 470 -23.83 -5.52 2.43
N THR A 471 -23.06 -5.70 1.36
CA THR A 471 -23.39 -6.68 0.30
C THR A 471 -23.12 -8.12 0.74
N GLU A 472 -22.19 -8.31 1.67
CA GLU A 472 -21.80 -9.61 2.21
C GLU A 472 -22.76 -10.10 3.31
N ARG A 473 -22.88 -11.42 3.48
CA ARG A 473 -23.55 -12.00 4.65
C ARG A 473 -22.66 -11.87 5.89
N LEU A 474 -23.21 -11.33 6.97
CA LEU A 474 -22.45 -11.04 8.18
C LEU A 474 -22.22 -12.29 9.04
N TRP A 475 -20.95 -12.73 9.13
CA TRP A 475 -20.53 -13.81 10.02
C TRP A 475 -19.98 -13.24 11.33
N ARG A 476 -20.48 -13.73 12.47
CA ARG A 476 -20.10 -13.23 13.80
C ARG A 476 -19.36 -14.32 14.57
N LEU A 477 -18.11 -14.05 14.93
CA LEU A 477 -17.34 -14.88 15.85
C LEU A 477 -17.87 -14.69 17.29
N PRO A 478 -17.80 -15.71 18.17
CA PRO A 478 -18.47 -15.67 19.47
C PRO A 478 -17.92 -14.65 20.47
N ASP A 479 -16.61 -14.38 20.41
CA ASP A 479 -15.89 -13.64 21.46
C ASP A 479 -15.33 -12.31 20.96
N SER A 480 -14.56 -12.36 19.87
CA SER A 480 -13.87 -11.23 19.27
C SER A 480 -13.65 -11.50 17.79
N TYR A 481 -13.58 -10.45 16.97
CA TYR A 481 -13.12 -10.55 15.58
C TYR A 481 -11.59 -10.47 15.44
N LEU A 482 -10.86 -10.20 16.52
CA LEU A 482 -9.40 -10.09 16.57
C LEU A 482 -8.80 -11.01 17.64
N CYS A 483 -7.61 -11.56 17.37
CA CYS A 483 -6.75 -12.18 18.39
C CYS A 483 -5.40 -11.47 18.38
N PHE A 484 -5.06 -10.76 19.47
CA PHE A 484 -3.80 -10.05 19.58
C PHE A 484 -2.66 -11.03 19.86
N THR A 485 -1.62 -11.00 19.03
CA THR A 485 -0.34 -11.64 19.37
C THR A 485 0.45 -10.70 20.27
N PRO A 486 0.79 -11.09 21.52
CA PRO A 486 1.57 -10.25 22.41
C PRO A 486 2.96 -9.91 21.81
N PRO A 487 3.49 -8.70 22.05
CA PRO A 487 4.86 -8.34 21.65
C PRO A 487 5.90 -9.28 22.26
N LEU A 488 7.03 -9.45 21.57
CA LEU A 488 8.15 -10.30 22.02
C LEU A 488 9.10 -9.54 22.96
N GLU A 489 9.00 -8.21 22.98
CA GLU A 489 9.81 -7.29 23.75
C GLU A 489 9.58 -7.47 25.26
N GLN A 490 10.65 -7.67 26.03
CA GLN A 490 10.58 -7.83 27.47
C GLN A 490 10.66 -6.46 28.16
N ILE A 491 9.53 -5.76 28.23
CA ILE A 491 9.41 -4.42 28.82
C ILE A 491 8.55 -4.48 30.10
N GLU A 492 9.10 -4.03 31.22
CA GLU A 492 8.35 -3.95 32.49
C GLU A 492 7.24 -2.88 32.46
N VAL A 493 6.12 -3.18 33.11
CA VAL A 493 5.07 -2.18 33.40
C VAL A 493 5.50 -1.40 34.63
N GLY A 494 5.86 -0.13 34.45
CA GLY A 494 6.19 0.75 35.56
C GLY A 494 4.97 1.06 36.44
N PRO A 495 5.16 1.60 37.67
CA PRO A 495 4.07 2.09 38.52
C PRO A 495 3.27 3.21 37.84
N LEU A 496 2.16 3.63 38.43
CA LEU A 496 1.32 4.72 37.90
C LEU A 496 2.13 6.04 37.81
N PRO A 497 2.31 6.62 36.61
CA PRO A 497 3.09 7.85 36.43
C PRO A 497 2.62 9.04 37.26
N LEU A 498 1.31 9.25 37.38
CA LEU A 498 0.66 10.27 38.21
C LEU A 498 1.23 10.33 39.64
N SER A 499 1.53 9.17 40.24
CA SER A 499 2.02 9.08 41.62
C SER A 499 3.41 9.68 41.84
N SER A 500 4.23 9.83 40.79
CA SER A 500 5.55 10.47 40.86
C SER A 500 5.62 11.80 40.11
N GLN A 501 4.78 12.01 39.10
CA GLN A 501 4.76 13.23 38.27
C GLN A 501 3.83 14.32 38.82
N GLY A 502 2.89 13.99 39.72
CA GLY A 502 1.97 14.94 40.34
C GLY A 502 0.90 15.52 39.42
N HIS A 503 0.74 14.96 38.21
CA HIS A 503 -0.29 15.33 37.25
C HIS A 503 -0.65 14.13 36.36
N VAL A 504 -1.88 14.14 35.83
CA VAL A 504 -2.37 13.08 34.93
C VAL A 504 -1.80 13.31 33.53
N THR A 505 -1.17 12.29 32.96
CA THR A 505 -0.77 12.28 31.55
C THR A 505 -1.71 11.39 30.75
N PHE A 506 -2.59 12.03 29.97
CA PHE A 506 -3.34 11.38 28.90
C PHE A 506 -2.41 11.09 27.71
N GLY A 507 -2.56 9.95 27.04
CA GLY A 507 -1.68 9.56 25.94
C GLY A 507 -2.44 9.13 24.69
N CYS A 508 -1.92 9.45 23.50
CA CYS A 508 -2.40 8.89 22.25
C CYS A 508 -1.22 8.65 21.29
N PHE A 509 -0.94 7.37 21.00
CA PHE A 509 0.13 6.95 20.09
C PHE A 509 -0.39 6.59 18.68
N ASN A 510 -1.56 7.15 18.31
CA ASN A 510 -2.21 6.89 17.02
C ASN A 510 -1.67 7.81 15.91
N HIS A 511 -1.85 7.37 14.66
CA HIS A 511 -1.62 8.20 13.47
C HIS A 511 -2.45 9.50 13.54
N LEU A 512 -1.83 10.67 13.41
CA LEU A 512 -2.49 11.97 13.61
C LEU A 512 -3.73 12.19 12.73
N MET A 513 -3.81 11.56 11.56
CA MET A 513 -4.98 11.61 10.68
C MET A 513 -6.27 11.07 11.33
N LYS A 514 -6.16 10.27 12.41
CA LYS A 514 -7.31 9.83 13.23
C LYS A 514 -7.77 10.90 14.23
N MET A 515 -6.94 11.90 14.51
CA MET A 515 -7.22 13.02 15.42
C MET A 515 -7.75 14.20 14.61
N ASN A 516 -8.97 14.08 14.10
CA ASN A 516 -9.71 15.17 13.44
C ASN A 516 -10.05 16.29 14.44
N ASP A 517 -10.65 17.39 13.98
CA ASP A 517 -10.91 18.53 14.86
C ASP A 517 -11.94 18.24 15.97
N GLY A 518 -12.95 17.39 15.72
CA GLY A 518 -13.90 16.93 16.75
C GLY A 518 -13.24 16.12 17.86
N VAL A 519 -12.19 15.35 17.57
CA VAL A 519 -11.35 14.71 18.60
C VAL A 519 -10.60 15.76 19.42
N VAL A 520 -10.03 16.77 18.78
CA VAL A 520 -9.30 17.85 19.47
C VAL A 520 -10.25 18.70 20.33
N ASP A 521 -11.50 18.94 19.90
CA ASP A 521 -12.54 19.59 20.71
C ASP A 521 -12.81 18.81 22.00
N VAL A 522 -13.06 17.51 21.91
CA VAL A 522 -13.36 16.65 23.07
C VAL A 522 -12.14 16.50 23.98
N TRP A 523 -10.93 16.34 23.44
CA TRP A 523 -9.72 16.25 24.26
C TRP A 523 -9.34 17.59 24.90
N ALA A 524 -9.61 18.72 24.24
CA ALA A 524 -9.49 20.03 24.88
C ALA A 524 -10.45 20.18 26.07
N ARG A 525 -11.71 19.71 25.96
CA ARG A 525 -12.66 19.67 27.08
C ARG A 525 -12.14 18.84 28.26
N ILE A 526 -11.55 17.67 28.01
CA ILE A 526 -10.91 16.85 29.07
C ILE A 526 -9.78 17.63 29.75
N LEU A 527 -8.86 18.21 28.96
CA LEU A 527 -7.73 18.96 29.50
C LEU A 527 -8.17 20.24 30.23
N GLN A 528 -9.30 20.86 29.88
CA GLN A 528 -9.88 21.97 30.63
C GLN A 528 -10.47 21.49 31.97
N ALA A 529 -11.20 20.37 31.95
CA ALA A 529 -11.89 19.83 33.13
C ALA A 529 -10.96 19.12 34.14
N VAL A 530 -9.77 18.69 33.71
CA VAL A 530 -8.72 18.14 34.59
C VAL A 530 -7.52 19.10 34.62
N PRO A 531 -7.48 20.06 35.58
CA PRO A 531 -6.38 21.02 35.70
C PRO A 531 -5.01 20.34 35.82
N HIS A 532 -3.97 21.02 35.32
CA HIS A 532 -2.56 20.54 35.28
C HIS A 532 -2.30 19.24 34.49
N SER A 533 -3.33 18.54 33.99
CA SER A 533 -3.16 17.39 33.11
C SER A 533 -2.39 17.73 31.83
N ARG A 534 -1.71 16.71 31.29
CA ARG A 534 -0.96 16.76 30.05
C ARG A 534 -1.55 15.80 29.01
N LEU A 535 -1.31 16.10 27.74
CA LEU A 535 -1.54 15.19 26.63
C LEU A 535 -0.22 14.87 25.93
N PHE A 536 0.11 13.58 25.89
CA PHE A 536 1.29 13.04 25.22
C PHE A 536 0.87 12.39 23.89
N LEU A 537 1.23 13.05 22.79
CA LEU A 537 1.05 12.53 21.43
C LEU A 537 2.37 11.96 20.91
N LYS A 538 2.35 10.70 20.46
CA LYS A 538 3.50 10.05 19.84
C LYS A 538 3.11 9.48 18.48
N ALA A 539 3.64 10.04 17.41
CA ALA A 539 3.30 9.64 16.05
C ALA A 539 4.43 9.99 15.09
N LYS A 540 4.66 9.17 14.06
CA LYS A 540 5.71 9.40 13.06
C LYS A 540 5.63 10.77 12.38
N GLN A 541 4.44 11.36 12.28
CA GLN A 541 4.27 12.68 11.67
C GLN A 541 4.81 13.82 12.55
N LEU A 542 5.02 13.58 13.85
CA LEU A 542 5.64 14.54 14.76
C LEU A 542 7.18 14.57 14.67
N ASP A 543 7.76 13.82 13.73
CA ASP A 543 9.12 14.03 13.21
C ASP A 543 9.20 15.38 12.46
N ASP A 544 8.12 15.82 11.80
CA ASP A 544 8.07 17.06 11.01
C ASP A 544 7.71 18.29 11.86
N ALA A 545 8.50 19.35 11.71
CA ALA A 545 8.34 20.61 12.44
C ALA A 545 7.03 21.35 12.08
N ALA A 546 6.60 21.32 10.82
CA ALA A 546 5.37 21.99 10.41
C ALA A 546 4.13 21.30 11.00
N THR A 547 4.12 19.97 11.01
CA THR A 547 3.07 19.15 11.64
C THR A 547 3.02 19.35 13.15
N ARG A 548 4.18 19.46 13.82
CA ARG A 548 4.24 19.83 15.25
C ARG A 548 3.59 21.21 15.49
N ALA A 549 3.98 22.22 14.72
CA ALA A 549 3.45 23.58 14.85
C ALA A 549 1.92 23.64 14.62
N THR A 550 1.43 22.98 13.57
CA THR A 550 -0.02 22.85 13.30
C THR A 550 -0.75 22.12 14.42
N THR A 551 -0.17 21.06 14.98
CA THR A 551 -0.76 20.33 16.12
C THR A 551 -0.87 21.23 17.35
N LEU A 552 0.18 21.99 17.70
CA LEU A 552 0.13 22.96 18.80
C LEU A 552 -0.93 24.04 18.56
N ALA A 553 -1.01 24.59 17.34
CA ALA A 553 -1.98 25.63 16.98
C ALA A 553 -3.44 25.15 17.12
N ARG A 554 -3.75 23.91 16.71
CA ARG A 554 -5.10 23.32 16.83
C ARG A 554 -5.58 23.23 18.29
N PHE A 555 -4.68 22.97 19.23
CA PHE A 555 -4.97 22.94 20.66
C PHE A 555 -4.96 24.35 21.29
N ALA A 556 -4.04 25.23 20.89
CA ALA A 556 -4.01 26.62 21.33
C ALA A 556 -5.28 27.40 20.96
N ALA A 557 -5.86 27.14 19.78
CA ALA A 557 -7.15 27.66 19.36
C ALA A 557 -8.33 27.27 20.29
N ARG A 558 -8.14 26.26 21.16
CA ARG A 558 -9.10 25.78 22.17
C ARG A 558 -8.66 26.13 23.60
N GLY A 559 -7.74 27.10 23.76
CA GLY A 559 -7.25 27.56 25.06
C GLY A 559 -6.33 26.56 25.78
N ILE A 560 -5.76 25.59 25.07
CA ILE A 560 -4.84 24.61 25.65
C ILE A 560 -3.40 25.07 25.41
N ASP A 561 -2.73 25.50 26.49
CA ASP A 561 -1.34 25.94 26.42
C ASP A 561 -0.38 24.83 25.97
N SER A 562 0.63 25.21 25.17
CA SER A 562 1.60 24.28 24.58
C SER A 562 2.43 23.52 25.62
N SER A 563 2.66 24.09 26.81
CA SER A 563 3.36 23.41 27.91
C SER A 563 2.61 22.19 28.45
N ARG A 564 1.32 22.02 28.12
CA ARG A 564 0.52 20.83 28.46
C ARG A 564 0.60 19.73 27.41
N LEU A 565 1.26 19.98 26.29
CA LEU A 565 1.40 19.04 25.18
C LEU A 565 2.83 18.50 25.11
N THR A 566 2.96 17.18 25.04
CA THR A 566 4.23 16.51 24.70
C THR A 566 4.08 15.90 23.32
N LEU A 567 4.93 16.31 22.38
CA LEU A 567 4.89 15.86 20.99
C LEU A 567 6.18 15.10 20.66
N GLU A 568 6.08 13.80 20.39
CA GLU A 568 7.22 12.97 20.02
C GLU A 568 7.02 12.24 18.68
N GLY A 569 8.11 12.16 17.93
CA GLY A 569 8.20 11.43 16.69
C GLY A 569 8.37 9.92 16.84
N ARG A 570 8.92 9.30 15.79
CA ARG A 570 9.38 7.91 15.79
C ARG A 570 10.42 7.67 16.89
N SER A 571 10.52 6.42 17.30
CA SER A 571 11.60 5.89 18.15
C SER A 571 11.76 4.39 17.87
N PRO A 572 12.90 3.77 18.22
CA PRO A 572 13.03 2.32 18.29
C PRO A 572 11.88 1.67 19.08
N ARG A 573 11.57 0.42 18.75
CA ARG A 573 10.37 -0.28 19.27
C ARG A 573 10.38 -0.44 20.79
N THR A 574 11.55 -0.70 21.38
CA THR A 574 11.79 -0.71 22.83
C THR A 574 11.44 0.63 23.49
N GLU A 575 11.89 1.74 22.92
CA GLU A 575 11.61 3.10 23.42
C GLU A 575 10.14 3.49 23.21
N TYR A 576 9.54 3.05 22.11
CA TYR A 576 8.11 3.23 21.85
C TYR A 576 7.26 2.57 22.94
N PHE A 577 7.58 1.32 23.33
CA PHE A 577 6.91 0.67 24.45
C PHE A 577 7.21 1.34 25.79
N ALA A 578 8.48 1.71 26.05
CA ALA A 578 8.86 2.43 27.27
C ALA A 578 8.12 3.77 27.42
N ALA A 579 7.72 4.43 26.32
CA ALA A 579 6.94 5.67 26.37
C ALA A 579 5.55 5.50 27.02
N TYR A 580 4.94 4.31 26.99
CA TYR A 580 3.68 4.03 27.73
C TYR A 580 3.87 4.04 29.26
N ASN A 581 5.10 3.89 29.77
CA ASN A 581 5.40 4.11 31.20
C ASN A 581 5.41 5.60 31.60
N ARG A 582 4.98 6.51 30.71
CA ARG A 582 4.71 7.94 30.97
C ARG A 582 3.23 8.31 30.77
N VAL A 583 2.35 7.33 30.60
CA VAL A 583 0.92 7.55 30.33
C VAL A 583 0.08 6.89 31.43
N ASP A 584 -0.86 7.64 32.00
CA ASP A 584 -1.83 7.14 32.99
C ASP A 584 -3.09 6.56 32.32
N ILE A 585 -3.63 7.27 31.34
CA ILE A 585 -4.83 6.90 30.58
C ILE A 585 -4.57 7.12 29.09
N ALA A 586 -4.80 6.11 28.26
CA ALA A 586 -4.76 6.25 26.81
C ALA A 586 -6.12 6.73 26.28
N LEU A 587 -6.11 7.76 25.43
CA LEU A 587 -7.29 8.27 24.75
C LEU A 587 -7.35 7.70 23.33
N SER A 588 -8.34 6.85 23.06
CA SER A 588 -8.61 6.36 21.70
C SER A 588 -9.36 7.43 20.89
N PRO A 589 -8.90 7.82 19.69
CA PRO A 589 -9.59 8.77 18.82
C PRO A 589 -10.89 8.19 18.25
N PHE A 590 -11.65 9.02 17.53
CA PHE A 590 -12.90 8.67 16.86
C PHE A 590 -13.12 9.59 15.65
N PRO A 591 -13.95 9.23 14.64
CA PRO A 591 -14.69 7.98 14.50
C PRO A 591 -13.80 6.78 14.16
N TYR A 592 -12.51 7.01 13.84
CA TYR A 592 -11.54 5.94 13.59
C TYR A 592 -10.65 5.75 14.84
N PRO A 593 -10.89 4.70 15.66
CA PRO A 593 -10.16 4.47 16.90
C PRO A 593 -8.78 3.83 16.69
N GLY A 594 -8.06 3.66 17.81
CA GLY A 594 -6.89 2.80 17.87
C GLY A 594 -7.25 1.32 17.64
N GLY A 595 -6.30 0.61 17.03
CA GLY A 595 -6.34 -0.84 16.81
C GLY A 595 -5.21 -1.47 17.60
N THR A 596 -4.16 -1.91 16.90
CA THR A 596 -2.88 -2.36 17.47
C THR A 596 -2.34 -1.43 18.57
N THR A 597 -2.38 -0.11 18.36
CA THR A 597 -1.98 0.92 19.34
C THR A 597 -2.75 0.89 20.65
N SER A 598 -4.04 0.52 20.63
CA SER A 598 -4.85 0.40 21.84
C SER A 598 -4.49 -0.87 22.61
N VAL A 599 -4.37 -2.00 21.93
CA VAL A 599 -4.00 -3.28 22.58
C VAL A 599 -2.56 -3.30 23.06
N GLU A 600 -1.65 -2.59 22.40
CA GLU A 600 -0.29 -2.30 22.91
C GLU A 600 -0.32 -1.46 24.18
N GLY A 601 -1.22 -0.47 24.28
CA GLY A 601 -1.43 0.31 25.50
C GLY A 601 -1.91 -0.55 26.66
N LEU A 602 -2.93 -1.38 26.44
CA LEU A 602 -3.42 -2.35 27.44
C LEU A 602 -2.31 -3.30 27.87
N TRP A 603 -1.53 -3.83 26.93
CA TRP A 603 -0.40 -4.71 27.22
C TRP A 603 0.71 -3.99 27.99
N MET A 604 0.90 -2.68 27.81
CA MET A 604 1.78 -1.84 28.63
C MET A 604 1.16 -1.36 29.97
N GLY A 605 0.01 -1.91 30.36
CA GLY A 605 -0.67 -1.55 31.61
C GLY A 605 -1.35 -0.19 31.59
N VAL A 606 -1.50 0.44 30.42
CA VAL A 606 -2.23 1.70 30.26
C VAL A 606 -3.68 1.40 29.86
N PRO A 607 -4.68 1.71 30.71
CA PRO A 607 -6.08 1.54 30.33
C PRO A 607 -6.45 2.52 29.21
N VAL A 608 -7.24 2.04 28.25
CA VAL A 608 -7.65 2.80 27.07
C VAL A 608 -9.11 3.20 27.22
N LEU A 609 -9.38 4.51 27.22
CA LEU A 609 -10.73 5.04 27.10
C LEU A 609 -11.09 5.11 25.61
N CYS A 610 -12.23 4.53 25.23
CA CYS A 610 -12.75 4.60 23.86
C CYS A 610 -14.18 5.13 23.82
N ARG A 611 -14.58 5.67 22.66
CA ARG A 611 -15.98 6.01 22.37
C ARG A 611 -16.58 4.89 21.51
N ARG A 612 -17.80 4.47 21.83
CA ARG A 612 -18.64 3.67 20.94
C ARG A 612 -18.94 4.48 19.67
N GLY A 613 -19.29 3.79 18.59
CA GLY A 613 -19.80 4.43 17.39
C GLY A 613 -20.91 3.63 16.70
N ASP A 614 -21.21 4.05 15.48
CA ASP A 614 -22.39 3.68 14.69
C ASP A 614 -22.13 2.58 13.65
N ARG A 615 -20.86 2.25 13.40
CA ARG A 615 -20.40 1.32 12.36
C ARG A 615 -19.18 0.53 12.79
N PHE A 616 -18.89 -0.57 12.09
CA PHE A 616 -17.80 -1.52 12.39
C PHE A 616 -16.50 -0.80 12.74
N LEU A 617 -15.97 0.04 11.85
CA LEU A 617 -14.74 0.83 12.07
C LEU A 617 -14.69 1.51 13.45
N SER A 618 -15.76 2.23 13.78
CA SER A 618 -15.85 3.01 15.02
C SER A 618 -15.98 2.14 16.27
N ASN A 619 -16.45 0.90 16.13
CA ASN A 619 -16.62 -0.06 17.21
C ASN A 619 -15.43 -1.02 17.38
N ILE A 620 -14.37 -0.92 16.58
CA ILE A 620 -13.16 -1.77 16.69
C ILE A 620 -12.58 -1.73 18.12
N CYS A 621 -12.42 -0.54 18.71
CA CYS A 621 -11.87 -0.44 20.06
C CYS A 621 -12.87 -0.90 21.13
N ALA A 622 -14.18 -0.71 20.93
CA ALA A 622 -15.21 -1.24 21.81
C ALA A 622 -15.22 -2.79 21.82
N SER A 623 -15.09 -3.44 20.66
CA SER A 623 -14.91 -4.90 20.55
C SER A 623 -13.70 -5.38 21.35
N MET A 624 -12.54 -4.76 21.17
CA MET A 624 -11.31 -5.14 21.89
C MET A 624 -11.45 -4.93 23.41
N LEU A 625 -12.08 -3.84 23.86
CA LEU A 625 -12.29 -3.59 25.30
C LEU A 625 -13.31 -4.56 25.92
N HIS A 626 -14.39 -4.90 25.22
CA HIS A 626 -15.29 -5.99 25.67
C HIS A 626 -14.52 -7.31 25.77
N SER A 627 -13.73 -7.65 24.75
CA SER A 627 -12.91 -8.88 24.70
C SER A 627 -11.86 -8.93 25.81
N ALA A 628 -11.36 -7.78 26.27
CA ALA A 628 -10.40 -7.65 27.37
C ALA A 628 -11.04 -7.49 28.77
N GLY A 629 -12.37 -7.52 28.89
CA GLY A 629 -13.08 -7.36 30.16
C GLY A 629 -13.15 -5.91 30.70
N LEU A 630 -13.09 -4.92 29.81
CA LEU A 630 -13.04 -3.48 30.12
C LEU A 630 -14.24 -2.71 29.55
N ALA A 631 -15.44 -3.28 29.65
CA ALA A 631 -16.66 -2.65 29.12
C ALA A 631 -16.93 -1.25 29.70
N ASP A 632 -16.57 -1.01 30.97
CA ASP A 632 -16.73 0.29 31.64
C ASP A 632 -15.87 1.42 31.03
N TRP A 633 -14.84 1.07 30.27
CA TRP A 633 -13.95 1.99 29.54
C TRP A 633 -14.46 2.35 28.13
N ILE A 634 -15.70 1.96 27.82
CA ILE A 634 -16.42 2.32 26.59
C ILE A 634 -17.42 3.43 26.93
N ALA A 635 -17.17 4.63 26.41
CA ALA A 635 -18.10 5.75 26.47
C ALA A 635 -19.18 5.63 25.39
N GLN A 636 -20.42 6.04 25.68
CA GLN A 636 -21.50 6.00 24.68
C GLN A 636 -21.40 7.14 23.65
N ASP A 637 -20.99 8.33 24.09
CA ASP A 637 -20.90 9.54 23.28
C ASP A 637 -19.74 10.44 23.73
N ASN A 638 -19.67 11.66 23.20
CA ASN A 638 -18.61 12.63 23.53
C ASN A 638 -18.66 13.14 24.98
N ASP A 639 -19.84 13.23 25.58
CA ASP A 639 -20.02 13.80 26.91
C ASP A 639 -19.74 12.75 27.99
N ASP A 640 -20.20 11.51 27.77
CA ASP A 640 -19.80 10.34 28.57
C ASP A 640 -18.28 10.08 28.45
N TYR A 641 -17.67 10.32 27.28
CA TYR A 641 -16.21 10.20 27.11
C TYR A 641 -15.47 11.23 27.96
N VAL A 642 -15.92 12.49 28.01
CA VAL A 642 -15.35 13.51 28.91
C VAL A 642 -15.60 13.16 30.37
N ALA A 643 -16.81 12.75 30.74
CA ALA A 643 -17.17 12.39 32.11
C ALA A 643 -16.34 11.21 32.65
N LYS A 644 -16.19 10.14 31.86
CA LYS A 644 -15.33 8.99 32.18
C LYS A 644 -13.86 9.38 32.30
N ALA A 645 -13.35 10.22 31.39
CA ALA A 645 -11.96 10.70 31.47
C ALA A 645 -11.69 11.46 32.79
N ILE A 646 -12.62 12.33 33.22
CA ILE A 646 -12.52 13.06 34.50
C ILE A 646 -12.62 12.10 35.68
N ALA A 647 -13.61 11.20 35.68
CA ALA A 647 -13.84 10.27 36.79
C ALA A 647 -12.64 9.32 37.00
N PHE A 648 -12.13 8.71 35.92
CA PHE A 648 -10.98 7.82 36.00
C PHE A 648 -9.69 8.57 36.36
N ALA A 649 -9.49 9.81 35.88
CA ALA A 649 -8.36 10.65 36.27
C ALA A 649 -8.37 11.02 37.77
N GLY A 650 -9.55 11.05 38.40
CA GLY A 650 -9.69 11.31 39.84
C GLY A 650 -9.42 10.11 40.75
N ASP A 651 -9.63 8.88 40.27
CA ASP A 651 -9.46 7.65 41.06
C ASP A 651 -8.05 7.04 40.91
N VAL A 652 -7.09 7.70 41.55
CA VAL A 652 -5.66 7.30 41.59
C VAL A 652 -5.48 5.85 42.07
N SER A 653 -6.26 5.44 43.06
CA SER A 653 -6.18 4.10 43.65
C SER A 653 -6.66 3.02 42.68
N HIS A 654 -7.78 3.27 42.00
CA HIS A 654 -8.27 2.37 40.95
C HIS A 654 -7.31 2.30 39.77
N LEU A 655 -6.79 3.44 39.27
CA LEU A 655 -5.82 3.48 38.18
C LEU A 655 -4.56 2.68 38.50
N ALA A 656 -3.99 2.85 39.70
CA ALA A 656 -2.81 2.10 40.12
C ALA A 656 -3.08 0.59 40.22
N ALA A 657 -4.21 0.21 40.83
CA ALA A 657 -4.61 -1.19 40.97
C ALA A 657 -4.98 -1.86 39.64
N LEU A 658 -5.52 -1.11 38.68
CA LEU A 658 -5.80 -1.58 37.32
C LEU A 658 -4.50 -1.76 36.54
N ARG A 659 -3.65 -0.73 36.48
CA ARG A 659 -2.35 -0.76 35.79
C ARG A 659 -1.48 -1.95 36.20
N ALA A 660 -1.40 -2.23 37.50
CA ALA A 660 -0.61 -3.33 38.05
C ALA A 660 -1.08 -4.73 37.58
N ARG A 661 -2.36 -4.91 37.24
CA ARG A 661 -2.92 -6.21 36.81
C ARG A 661 -3.26 -6.28 35.32
N LEU A 662 -3.37 -5.14 34.63
CA LEU A 662 -4.00 -5.04 33.32
C LEU A 662 -3.33 -5.92 32.25
N ARG A 663 -2.00 -5.97 32.18
CA ARG A 663 -1.28 -6.88 31.26
C ARG A 663 -1.69 -8.34 31.49
N ALA A 664 -1.71 -8.80 32.73
CA ALA A 664 -2.07 -10.18 33.07
C ALA A 664 -3.55 -10.46 32.78
N THR A 665 -4.46 -9.53 33.10
CA THR A 665 -5.89 -9.63 32.78
C THR A 665 -6.12 -9.73 31.27
N MET A 666 -5.46 -8.89 30.48
CA MET A 666 -5.55 -8.90 29.02
C MET A 666 -5.01 -10.22 28.43
N LEU A 667 -3.85 -10.70 28.89
CA LEU A 667 -3.25 -11.96 28.42
C LEU A 667 -4.11 -13.19 28.74
N ALA A 668 -4.91 -13.15 29.82
CA ALA A 668 -5.85 -14.20 30.19
C ALA A 668 -7.24 -14.07 29.53
N SER A 669 -7.48 -13.01 28.75
CA SER A 669 -8.77 -12.71 28.13
C SER A 669 -8.92 -13.35 26.74
N PRO A 670 -10.17 -13.52 26.22
CA PRO A 670 -10.41 -13.99 24.85
C PRO A 670 -9.65 -13.22 23.76
N LEU A 671 -9.28 -11.96 23.99
CA LEU A 671 -8.47 -11.15 23.06
C LEU A 671 -7.08 -11.74 22.80
N CYS A 672 -6.54 -12.57 23.70
CA CYS A 672 -5.22 -13.19 23.59
C CYS A 672 -5.27 -14.73 23.60
N ASP A 673 -6.45 -15.35 23.73
CA ASP A 673 -6.61 -16.81 23.69
C ASP A 673 -6.62 -17.34 22.25
N ALA A 674 -5.44 -17.37 21.63
CA ALA A 674 -5.25 -17.81 20.26
C ALA A 674 -5.71 -19.26 20.01
N LYS A 675 -5.73 -20.12 21.04
CA LYS A 675 -6.23 -21.50 20.94
C LYS A 675 -7.75 -21.58 20.91
N ARG A 676 -8.46 -20.72 21.66
CA ARG A 676 -9.93 -20.56 21.54
C ARG A 676 -10.28 -19.88 20.22
N TYR A 677 -9.57 -18.83 19.85
CA TYR A 677 -9.81 -18.12 18.60
C TYR A 677 -9.63 -19.04 17.38
N ALA A 678 -8.55 -19.82 17.31
CA ALA A 678 -8.31 -20.78 16.21
C ALA A 678 -9.48 -21.76 16.05
N ARG A 679 -9.99 -22.36 17.13
CA ARG A 679 -11.15 -23.27 17.08
C ARG A 679 -12.41 -22.57 16.60
N ASN A 680 -12.73 -21.38 17.13
CA ASN A 680 -13.86 -20.59 16.68
C ASN A 680 -13.76 -20.25 15.17
N LEU A 681 -12.54 -20.00 14.68
CA LEU A 681 -12.26 -19.68 13.28
C LEU A 681 -12.36 -20.90 12.36
N GLU A 682 -11.84 -22.07 12.78
CA GLU A 682 -12.02 -23.35 12.10
C GLU A 682 -13.51 -23.70 11.95
N ASP A 683 -14.28 -23.55 13.02
CA ASP A 683 -15.72 -23.82 13.03
C ASP A 683 -16.48 -22.85 12.12
N ALA A 684 -16.08 -21.57 12.10
CA ALA A 684 -16.59 -20.58 11.16
C ALA A 684 -16.26 -20.92 9.70
N PHE A 685 -15.04 -21.34 9.39
CA PHE A 685 -14.63 -21.72 8.03
C PHE A 685 -15.42 -22.94 7.52
N GLU A 686 -15.53 -23.97 8.36
CA GLU A 686 -16.32 -25.17 8.10
C GLU A 686 -17.81 -24.87 7.88
N ALA A 687 -18.39 -23.97 8.68
CA ALA A 687 -19.81 -23.62 8.57
C ALA A 687 -20.10 -22.67 7.39
N MET A 688 -19.23 -21.69 7.10
CA MET A 688 -19.30 -20.86 5.88
C MET A 688 -19.18 -21.70 4.59
N TRP A 689 -18.33 -22.73 4.60
CA TRP A 689 -18.22 -23.69 3.50
C TRP A 689 -19.55 -24.44 3.28
N ARG A 690 -20.14 -25.01 4.33
CA ARG A 690 -21.44 -25.72 4.24
C ARG A 690 -22.58 -24.82 3.76
N ASP A 691 -22.73 -23.62 4.34
CA ASP A 691 -23.76 -22.65 3.92
C ASP A 691 -23.50 -22.16 2.48
N GLY A 692 -22.24 -22.01 2.08
CA GLY A 692 -21.87 -21.65 0.71
C GLY A 692 -22.29 -22.71 -0.32
N LEU A 693 -21.97 -23.98 -0.07
CA LEU A 693 -22.37 -25.10 -0.93
C LEU A 693 -23.90 -25.22 -1.04
N ALA A 694 -24.63 -25.09 0.07
CA ALA A 694 -26.09 -25.15 0.08
C ALA A 694 -26.72 -24.06 -0.82
N ARG A 695 -26.16 -22.84 -0.80
CA ARG A 695 -26.62 -21.75 -1.68
C ARG A 695 -26.27 -21.96 -3.15
N LEU A 696 -25.10 -22.52 -3.46
CA LEU A 696 -24.73 -22.85 -4.84
C LEU A 696 -25.71 -23.88 -5.44
N SER A 697 -25.98 -24.96 -4.70
CA SER A 697 -26.96 -25.99 -5.08
C SER A 697 -28.39 -25.42 -5.26
N ALA A 698 -28.82 -24.52 -4.38
CA ALA A 698 -30.10 -23.82 -4.51
C ALA A 698 -30.17 -22.90 -5.74
N ALA A 699 -29.07 -22.19 -6.06
CA ALA A 699 -29.00 -21.31 -7.23
C ALA A 699 -28.98 -22.09 -8.57
N GLU A 700 -28.33 -23.26 -8.61
CA GLU A 700 -28.37 -24.17 -9.77
C GLU A 700 -29.78 -24.73 -9.98
N SER A 701 -30.46 -25.12 -8.89
CA SER A 701 -31.85 -25.59 -8.93
C SER A 701 -32.81 -24.49 -9.42
N ALA A 702 -32.63 -23.25 -8.97
CA ALA A 702 -33.42 -22.10 -9.41
C ALA A 702 -33.09 -21.59 -10.83
N SER A 703 -31.99 -22.07 -11.44
CA SER A 703 -31.60 -21.75 -12.81
C SER A 703 -31.96 -22.86 -13.82
N THR A 704 -32.48 -24.00 -13.33
CA THR A 704 -32.88 -25.16 -14.15
C THR A 704 -34.39 -25.43 -14.10
N ALA A 705 -35.10 -24.78 -13.17
CA ALA A 705 -36.56 -24.63 -13.15
C ALA A 705 -37.02 -23.37 -13.93
#